data_AF-A0A947WCG1-F1
#
_entry.id   AF-A0A947WCG1-F1
#
_cell.length_a   1.000
_cell.length_b   1.000
_cell.length_c   1.000
_cell.angle_alpha   90.00
_cell.angle_beta   90.00
_cell.angle_gamma   90.00
#
_symmetry.space_group_name_H-M   'P 1'
#
loop_
_entity.id
_entity.type
_entity.pdbx_description
1 polymer ?
#
loop_
_entity_poly.entity_id
_entity_poly.type
_entity_poly.pdbx_seq_one_letter_code
_entity_poly.pdbx_strand_id
1 'polypeptide(L)'
;MMEHDFERARHRANWNRVLAFVKGKPSLLIPFELVRSQIEVKSAAYEGLQEIDIESVIGSVNRYHEFDREFLPKTAMSADRWSGVRRMFDSDAGFPPIKVYRVGEAFFVVDGNHRVSVARQLRMKTIEAEIVHFHADVSIDKHTDIADLIINKEYTDFLKQTRLDMLRPTQNITFTRPGRYATILEHIDKRRYFMGLELGREISYEEAVVSWYDSLYRPLLEIFEQDGILDQFPRRTAADLYVWVADHLYFLRERWGDDVGLATAAKGLRNGNLSRPWLAWLARWARPLWRHSKLAGTALEAPALRALLQRLQWMERRGIGAGLGYRVPNLWLPKLDAQTEAVEAQATRFWRSAVEAILQKPGAQLIEGGQGEWSRRAVVYNLFVRSSCAFDHDGDGHISTLNRQGLRETGTFLKAIALLPFIQSLGCNVVHLLPICRIGVDGRKGTLGSPYAMANPYQLDETLSEPLVGLGPDVEFKAFVEAAHRLGIRVVVEFVFRTSAKDSEWIHQRPDWFYWIHADIQDRGTFEGDRLGYGSPIFNEADLSALKAQVHAGDFRNLPVPPEEYRLMFVPPPEAGAVTVSGTRCIGTLRDGSAARVPGAFADWPPDDQQPPWGDVTYLRIYDHPDFNYIAYNTIRMYDQRLARSENAVADLWDRIAGILPHFQNRFGIDGAMIDMGHALPTDLMARVVAGARGVDPSFALWEEHFTVRAESKAEGYNASIGNLWWHIHRPDHLKCDILEKLATLGSPLPFFAAPETHNTPRCASRRGGVGHSKFSWVFGVFLPAIPFLHSGFELGETTPVNTGLDFTLDEARRFPEHVLPLFNAVAYDWLASPELIEAIRRSVTIRHEFEDLIINEDPETFAIPQLSTDEVTAYVRQDALRTILVIGNPSDQFCDVAVQGIRREDGEWIDRIDGAACPIRSGKMFMRMRPRQCLVFAHDGSKASARIVT
;
A
#
# COMPACT_ATOMS: atom_id res chain seq x y z
N MET A 1 44.34 27.57 8.53
CA MET A 1 45.19 26.49 8.00
C MET A 1 44.53 25.12 8.06
N MET A 2 43.85 24.73 9.16
CA MET A 2 43.27 23.37 9.31
C MET A 2 42.01 23.08 8.46
N GLU A 3 41.09 24.04 8.26
CA GLU A 3 39.96 23.88 7.30
C GLU A 3 40.44 23.59 5.88
N HIS A 4 41.60 24.15 5.51
CA HIS A 4 42.27 23.91 4.23
C HIS A 4 42.88 22.50 4.11
N ASP A 5 43.16 21.80 5.22
CA ASP A 5 43.73 20.45 5.21
C ASP A 5 42.63 19.38 5.07
N PHE A 6 41.47 19.58 5.70
CA PHE A 6 40.28 18.74 5.50
C PHE A 6 39.68 18.90 4.09
N GLU A 7 39.55 20.13 3.59
CA GLU A 7 39.11 20.40 2.20
C GLU A 7 40.09 19.82 1.16
N ARG A 8 41.41 19.87 1.41
CA ARG A 8 42.41 19.20 0.54
C ARG A 8 42.31 17.67 0.56
N ALA A 9 42.05 17.07 1.72
CA ALA A 9 41.82 15.63 1.85
C ALA A 9 40.54 15.19 1.10
N ARG A 10 39.46 15.97 1.20
CA ARG A 10 38.18 15.73 0.53
C ARG A 10 38.25 15.94 -0.99
N HIS A 11 38.92 17.01 -1.44
CA HIS A 11 39.16 17.26 -2.86
C HIS A 11 39.96 16.12 -3.51
N ARG A 12 40.91 15.53 -2.77
CA ARG A 12 41.67 14.35 -3.21
C ARG A 12 40.82 13.07 -3.23
N ALA A 13 39.93 12.86 -2.25
CA ALA A 13 38.98 11.74 -2.22
C ALA A 13 37.92 11.79 -3.33
N ASN A 14 37.45 12.99 -3.71
CA ASN A 14 36.54 13.19 -4.84
C ASN A 14 37.24 13.02 -6.20
N TRP A 15 38.48 13.52 -6.37
CA TRP A 15 39.30 13.27 -7.56
C TRP A 15 39.68 11.78 -7.73
N ASN A 16 39.98 11.10 -6.62
CA ASN A 16 40.25 9.66 -6.61
C ASN A 16 39.01 8.84 -7.03
N ARG A 17 37.79 9.32 -6.79
CA ARG A 17 36.53 8.65 -7.16
C ARG A 17 36.25 8.71 -8.67
N VAL A 18 36.52 9.86 -9.27
CA VAL A 18 36.44 10.07 -10.73
C VAL A 18 37.52 9.26 -11.45
N LEU A 19 38.75 9.27 -10.93
CA LEU A 19 39.85 8.46 -11.48
C LEU A 19 39.69 6.95 -11.23
N ALA A 20 39.04 6.51 -10.14
CA ALA A 20 38.76 5.09 -9.85
C ALA A 20 37.65 4.52 -10.75
N PHE A 21 36.60 5.31 -11.02
CA PHE A 21 35.59 4.98 -12.03
C PHE A 21 36.22 4.92 -13.44
N VAL A 22 37.18 5.82 -13.72
CA VAL A 22 37.98 5.84 -14.94
C VAL A 22 39.24 4.94 -14.85
N LYS A 23 39.38 4.02 -13.87
CA LYS A 23 40.46 3.01 -13.85
C LYS A 23 40.01 1.62 -13.42
N GLY A 24 38.73 1.42 -13.10
CA GLY A 24 38.17 0.13 -12.71
C GLY A 24 38.61 -0.36 -11.33
N LYS A 25 39.09 0.51 -10.42
CA LYS A 25 39.54 0.10 -9.08
C LYS A 25 38.44 0.27 -8.01
N PRO A 26 38.35 -0.61 -7.00
CA PRO A 26 37.41 -0.48 -5.90
C PRO A 26 37.64 0.84 -5.15
N SER A 27 36.55 1.56 -4.86
CA SER A 27 36.62 2.91 -4.28
C SER A 27 36.28 2.98 -2.79
N LEU A 28 35.95 1.85 -2.15
CA LEU A 28 35.51 1.75 -0.75
C LEU A 28 36.51 0.93 0.06
N LEU A 29 36.59 1.20 1.37
CA LEU A 29 37.27 0.29 2.30
C LEU A 29 36.59 -1.07 2.30
N ILE A 30 37.36 -2.06 2.74
CA ILE A 30 36.92 -3.43 2.81
C ILE A 30 36.07 -3.65 4.08
N PRO A 31 34.83 -4.17 3.96
CA PRO A 31 34.09 -4.66 5.11
C PRO A 31 34.74 -5.92 5.68
N PHE A 32 35.01 -5.97 6.98
CA PHE A 32 35.53 -7.19 7.62
C PHE A 32 34.57 -8.38 7.50
N GLU A 33 33.25 -8.16 7.58
CA GLU A 33 32.26 -9.24 7.48
C GLU A 33 32.26 -9.92 6.10
N LEU A 34 32.66 -9.17 5.07
CA LEU A 34 32.89 -9.72 3.75
C LEU A 34 34.13 -10.62 3.72
N VAL A 35 35.18 -10.32 4.47
CA VAL A 35 36.35 -11.20 4.59
C VAL A 35 36.04 -12.42 5.47
N ARG A 36 35.30 -12.22 6.56
CA ARG A 36 34.89 -13.27 7.50
C ARG A 36 33.91 -14.28 6.90
N SER A 37 32.94 -13.86 6.08
CA SER A 37 31.99 -14.77 5.42
C SER A 37 32.65 -15.64 4.33
N GLN A 38 33.87 -15.29 3.93
CA GLN A 38 34.62 -15.88 2.84
C GLN A 38 35.77 -16.77 3.31
N ILE A 39 36.17 -16.63 4.57
CA ILE A 39 37.27 -17.36 5.21
C ILE A 39 36.70 -18.11 6.40
N GLU A 40 36.83 -19.44 6.43
CA GLU A 40 36.49 -20.23 7.61
C GLU A 40 37.40 -19.84 8.79
N VAL A 41 36.86 -19.01 9.69
CA VAL A 41 37.55 -18.58 10.90
C VAL A 41 37.57 -19.74 11.91
N LYS A 42 38.76 -20.24 12.22
CA LYS A 42 38.94 -21.41 13.12
C LYS A 42 39.00 -21.02 14.60
N SER A 43 39.56 -19.85 14.93
CA SER A 43 39.65 -19.32 16.30
C SER A 43 40.05 -17.84 16.31
N ALA A 44 39.71 -17.13 17.40
CA ALA A 44 40.10 -15.74 17.65
C ALA A 44 40.90 -15.64 18.97
N ALA A 45 42.03 -14.94 18.96
CA ALA A 45 42.90 -14.76 20.13
C ALA A 45 43.22 -13.26 20.37
N TYR A 46 43.21 -12.82 21.62
CA TYR A 46 43.58 -11.45 21.98
C TYR A 46 45.10 -11.36 22.20
N GLU A 47 45.78 -10.48 21.44
CA GLU A 47 47.25 -10.35 21.44
C GLU A 47 47.75 -9.12 22.23
N GLY A 48 46.84 -8.36 22.85
CA GLY A 48 47.17 -7.18 23.66
C GLY A 48 47.50 -5.93 22.84
N LEU A 49 48.15 -4.96 23.49
CA LEU A 49 48.54 -3.67 22.92
C LEU A 49 49.91 -3.77 22.23
N GLN A 50 49.98 -3.44 20.95
CA GLN A 50 51.21 -3.48 20.15
C GLN A 50 51.25 -2.33 19.14
N GLU A 51 52.44 -1.96 18.66
CA GLU A 51 52.59 -1.04 17.52
C GLU A 51 52.46 -1.80 16.20
N ILE A 52 51.60 -1.33 15.30
CA ILE A 52 51.37 -1.95 13.97
C ILE A 52 51.70 -0.99 12.83
N ASP A 53 52.12 -1.53 11.69
CA ASP A 53 52.29 -0.76 10.45
C ASP A 53 50.93 -0.25 9.94
N ILE A 54 50.82 1.05 9.76
CA ILE A 54 49.59 1.70 9.33
C ILE A 54 49.19 1.34 7.89
N GLU A 55 50.13 0.95 7.05
CA GLU A 55 49.85 0.50 5.68
C GLU A 55 49.21 -0.89 5.66
N SER A 56 49.40 -1.68 6.71
CA SER A 56 48.77 -3.00 6.86
C SER A 56 47.31 -2.92 7.29
N VAL A 57 46.80 -1.72 7.60
CA VAL A 57 45.38 -1.46 7.88
C VAL A 57 44.61 -1.25 6.57
N ILE A 58 43.80 -2.22 6.16
CA ILE A 58 43.25 -2.26 4.79
C ILE A 58 41.72 -2.13 4.73
N GLY A 59 41.05 -2.29 5.87
CA GLY A 59 39.59 -2.34 5.91
C GLY A 59 39.03 -1.92 7.27
N SER A 60 37.71 -1.95 7.37
CA SER A 60 36.98 -1.55 8.56
C SER A 60 35.86 -2.55 8.85
N VAL A 61 35.60 -2.81 10.12
CA VAL A 61 34.51 -3.70 10.51
C VAL A 61 33.16 -3.02 10.31
N ASN A 62 33.03 -1.77 10.76
CA ASN A 62 31.74 -1.09 10.84
C ASN A 62 31.64 0.17 9.96
N ARG A 63 32.77 0.76 9.54
CA ARG A 63 32.81 2.12 8.95
C ARG A 63 33.48 2.17 7.58
N TYR A 64 33.42 1.06 6.84
CA TYR A 64 34.07 0.93 5.55
C TYR A 64 33.44 1.80 4.43
N HIS A 65 32.18 2.21 4.61
CA HIS A 65 31.46 3.07 3.66
C HIS A 65 31.75 4.57 3.85
N GLU A 66 32.27 4.95 5.02
CA GLU A 66 32.59 6.34 5.37
C GLU A 66 33.95 6.82 4.83
N PHE A 67 34.83 5.90 4.44
CA PHE A 67 36.17 6.21 3.94
C PHE A 67 36.43 5.55 2.58
N ASP A 68 37.28 6.18 1.78
CA ASP A 68 37.81 5.56 0.57
C ASP A 68 38.92 4.56 0.92
N ARG A 69 39.43 3.85 -0.08
CA ARG A 69 40.44 2.79 0.11
C ARG A 69 41.73 3.28 0.79
N GLU A 70 41.99 4.59 0.79
CA GLU A 70 43.16 5.22 1.44
C GLU A 70 42.84 5.72 2.86
N PHE A 71 41.70 5.31 3.43
CA PHE A 71 41.15 5.86 4.68
C PHE A 71 40.89 7.37 4.59
N LEU A 72 40.68 7.96 3.41
CA LEU A 72 40.26 9.36 3.32
C LEU A 72 38.74 9.46 3.48
N PRO A 73 38.24 10.38 4.31
CA PRO A 73 36.81 10.50 4.57
C PRO A 73 36.04 10.88 3.29
N LYS A 74 34.95 10.16 3.02
CA LYS A 74 34.13 10.29 1.80
C LYS A 74 33.02 11.33 1.91
N THR A 75 32.66 11.69 3.12
CA THR A 75 31.52 12.54 3.49
C THR A 75 32.00 13.75 4.30
N ALA A 76 31.32 14.89 4.14
CA ALA A 76 31.64 16.11 4.89
C ALA A 76 31.33 15.98 6.40
N MET A 77 30.48 15.02 6.80
CA MET A 77 30.11 14.75 8.20
C MET A 77 31.25 14.23 9.09
N SER A 78 32.40 13.88 8.50
CA SER A 78 33.59 13.45 9.24
C SER A 78 34.52 14.62 9.62
N ALA A 79 34.23 15.86 9.17
CA ALA A 79 35.11 17.02 9.30
C ALA A 79 35.51 17.36 10.73
N ASP A 80 34.52 17.45 11.62
CA ASP A 80 34.74 17.85 13.01
C ASP A 80 35.45 16.76 13.79
N ARG A 81 35.09 15.50 13.55
CA ARG A 81 35.74 14.34 14.18
C ARG A 81 37.15 14.12 13.67
N TRP A 82 37.38 14.31 12.37
CA TRP A 82 38.71 14.22 11.76
C TRP A 82 39.62 15.37 12.21
N SER A 83 39.10 16.60 12.24
CA SER A 83 39.81 17.79 12.74
C SER A 83 40.08 17.74 14.24
N GLY A 84 39.16 17.15 15.02
CA GLY A 84 39.34 16.89 16.44
C GLY A 84 40.43 15.85 16.70
N VAL A 85 40.43 14.75 15.95
CA VAL A 85 41.52 13.75 16.02
C VAL A 85 42.84 14.37 15.57
N ARG A 86 42.86 15.19 14.53
CA ARG A 86 44.07 15.90 14.09
C ARG A 86 44.66 16.79 15.21
N ARG A 87 43.82 17.53 15.93
CA ARG A 87 44.23 18.33 17.09
C ARG A 87 44.85 17.49 18.22
N MET A 88 44.43 16.24 18.39
CA MET A 88 45.02 15.33 19.38
C MET A 88 46.44 14.89 18.98
N PHE A 89 46.69 14.65 17.69
CA PHE A 89 48.02 14.31 17.18
C PHE A 89 49.02 15.48 17.30
N ASP A 90 48.54 16.72 17.28
CA ASP A 90 49.37 17.93 17.45
C ASP A 90 49.55 18.33 18.93
N SER A 91 49.02 17.54 19.89
CA SER A 91 49.10 17.80 21.34
C SER A 91 50.12 16.89 22.04
N ASP A 92 50.79 17.39 23.07
CA ASP A 92 51.78 16.62 23.86
C ASP A 92 51.16 15.47 24.69
N ALA A 93 49.83 15.33 24.70
CA ALA A 93 49.08 14.37 25.51
C ALA A 93 48.94 12.96 24.86
N GLY A 94 49.37 12.80 23.61
CA GLY A 94 49.20 11.55 22.85
C GLY A 94 47.74 11.28 22.44
N PHE A 95 47.49 10.11 21.83
CA PHE A 95 46.13 9.70 21.41
C PHE A 95 45.88 8.22 21.76
N PRO A 96 44.63 7.82 22.05
CA PRO A 96 44.33 6.43 22.42
C PRO A 96 44.64 5.43 21.29
N PRO A 97 45.07 4.19 21.61
CA PRO A 97 45.32 3.17 20.61
C PRO A 97 44.06 2.83 19.81
N ILE A 98 44.26 2.36 18.57
CA ILE A 98 43.17 1.87 17.72
C ILE A 98 42.82 0.42 18.11
N LYS A 99 41.63 -0.07 17.76
CA LYS A 99 41.27 -1.48 17.94
C LYS A 99 41.13 -2.13 16.59
N VAL A 100 41.84 -3.23 16.36
CA VAL A 100 41.87 -3.89 15.06
C VAL A 100 41.66 -5.40 15.18
N TYR A 101 41.07 -5.96 14.13
CA TYR A 101 41.09 -7.40 13.87
C TYR A 101 42.22 -7.71 12.90
N ARG A 102 43.08 -8.67 13.22
CA ARG A 102 44.13 -9.16 12.32
C ARG A 102 43.65 -10.43 11.61
N VAL A 103 43.85 -10.51 10.30
CA VAL A 103 43.65 -11.71 9.49
C VAL A 103 44.89 -11.85 8.59
N GLY A 104 45.73 -12.86 8.85
CA GLY A 104 47.04 -12.95 8.19
C GLY A 104 47.91 -11.74 8.53
N GLU A 105 48.36 -11.00 7.52
CA GLU A 105 49.17 -9.78 7.70
C GLU A 105 48.34 -8.48 7.62
N ALA A 106 47.03 -8.59 7.37
CA ALA A 106 46.12 -7.47 7.20
C ALA A 106 45.31 -7.15 8.48
N PHE A 107 45.07 -5.86 8.70
CA PHE A 107 44.33 -5.33 9.84
C PHE A 107 43.04 -4.63 9.41
N PHE A 108 41.97 -4.87 10.16
CA PHE A 108 40.65 -4.27 9.97
C PHE A 108 40.27 -3.46 11.19
N VAL A 109 39.98 -2.19 11.00
CA VAL A 109 39.71 -1.27 12.11
C VAL A 109 38.30 -1.51 12.65
N VAL A 110 38.25 -1.93 13.92
CA VAL A 110 37.02 -2.03 14.72
C VAL A 110 36.69 -0.64 15.26
N ASP A 111 37.68 0.01 15.86
CA ASP A 111 37.60 1.38 16.37
C ASP A 111 38.89 2.15 16.07
N GLY A 112 38.77 3.45 15.77
CA GLY A 112 39.92 4.30 15.43
C GLY A 112 40.12 4.64 13.95
N ASN A 113 39.10 4.44 13.09
CA ASN A 113 39.17 4.70 11.65
C ASN A 113 39.64 6.13 11.29
N HIS A 114 39.19 7.14 12.06
CA HIS A 114 39.63 8.53 11.88
C HIS A 114 41.08 8.75 12.34
N ARG A 115 41.57 8.01 13.34
CA ARG A 115 42.98 8.05 13.80
C ARG A 115 43.91 7.46 12.74
N VAL A 116 43.51 6.35 12.12
CA VAL A 116 44.22 5.78 10.95
C VAL A 116 44.25 6.77 9.79
N SER A 117 43.12 7.42 9.49
CA SER A 117 43.04 8.46 8.46
C SER A 117 44.02 9.63 8.70
N VAL A 118 44.03 10.18 9.92
CA VAL A 118 44.91 11.29 10.31
C VAL A 118 46.39 10.87 10.31
N ALA A 119 46.70 9.71 10.89
CA ALA A 119 48.07 9.19 10.94
C ALA A 119 48.64 8.91 9.54
N ARG A 120 47.83 8.44 8.58
CA ARG A 120 48.23 8.30 7.16
C ARG A 120 48.50 9.65 6.50
N GLN A 121 47.69 10.67 6.79
CA GLN A 121 47.94 12.02 6.28
C GLN A 121 49.20 12.65 6.87
N LEU A 122 49.53 12.32 8.12
CA LEU A 122 50.77 12.68 8.79
C LEU A 122 51.99 11.86 8.34
N ARG A 123 51.79 10.84 7.50
CA ARG A 123 52.82 9.91 7.03
C ARG A 123 53.56 9.20 8.17
N MET A 124 52.85 8.90 9.26
CA MET A 124 53.38 8.04 10.31
C MET A 124 53.59 6.63 9.75
N LYS A 125 54.61 5.93 10.28
CA LYS A 125 54.90 4.54 9.86
C LYS A 125 54.10 3.53 10.69
N THR A 126 53.88 3.83 11.96
CA THR A 126 53.27 2.92 12.93
C THR A 126 52.18 3.63 13.73
N ILE A 127 51.27 2.84 14.30
CA ILE A 127 50.24 3.30 15.21
C ILE A 127 49.99 2.23 16.29
N GLU A 128 49.80 2.63 17.54
CA GLU A 128 49.48 1.71 18.63
C GLU A 128 48.07 1.14 18.45
N ALA A 129 47.93 -0.18 18.58
CA ALA A 129 46.70 -0.91 18.39
C ALA A 129 46.50 -2.07 19.39
N GLU A 130 45.27 -2.26 19.86
CA GLU A 130 44.83 -3.49 20.50
C GLU A 130 44.38 -4.50 19.43
N ILE A 131 44.95 -5.70 19.45
CA ILE A 131 44.80 -6.68 18.36
C ILE A 131 44.00 -7.91 18.83
N VAL A 132 42.97 -8.27 18.04
CA VAL A 132 42.35 -9.59 18.07
C VAL A 132 42.69 -10.32 16.77
N HIS A 133 43.41 -11.42 16.85
CA HIS A 133 43.87 -12.19 15.69
C HIS A 133 42.93 -13.35 15.36
N PHE A 134 42.43 -13.34 14.13
CA PHE A 134 41.60 -14.39 13.53
C PHE A 134 42.47 -15.28 12.64
N HIS A 135 42.55 -16.57 12.97
CA HIS A 135 43.34 -17.53 12.22
C HIS A 135 42.58 -17.97 10.95
N ALA A 136 43.23 -17.84 9.80
CA ALA A 136 42.66 -18.02 8.46
C ALA A 136 43.56 -18.89 7.56
N ASP A 137 42.96 -19.68 6.66
CA ASP A 137 43.70 -20.51 5.69
C ASP A 137 44.18 -19.73 4.44
N VAL A 138 43.76 -18.46 4.29
CA VAL A 138 44.13 -17.59 3.16
C VAL A 138 44.83 -16.35 3.69
N SER A 139 46.02 -16.05 3.15
CA SER A 139 46.78 -14.84 3.51
C SER A 139 46.20 -13.62 2.80
N ILE A 140 45.78 -12.61 3.57
CA ILE A 140 45.34 -11.31 3.07
C ILE A 140 46.39 -10.27 3.48
N ASP A 141 46.74 -9.41 2.53
CA ASP A 141 47.67 -8.29 2.72
C ASP A 141 47.14 -6.98 2.11
N LYS A 142 47.93 -5.91 2.21
CA LYS A 142 47.59 -4.58 1.70
C LYS A 142 47.47 -4.44 0.19
N HIS A 143 47.87 -5.44 -0.58
CA HIS A 143 47.78 -5.45 -2.04
C HIS A 143 46.59 -6.26 -2.57
N THR A 144 45.83 -6.91 -1.68
CA THR A 144 44.69 -7.76 -2.02
C THR A 144 43.49 -6.93 -2.53
N ASP A 145 42.97 -7.23 -3.73
CA ASP A 145 41.75 -6.60 -4.29
C ASP A 145 40.49 -7.39 -3.94
N ILE A 146 39.54 -6.72 -3.29
CA ILE A 146 38.38 -7.36 -2.69
C ILE A 146 37.21 -7.46 -3.64
N ALA A 147 37.10 -6.56 -4.62
CA ALA A 147 36.14 -6.80 -5.69
C ALA A 147 36.54 -8.07 -6.45
N ASP A 148 37.85 -8.27 -6.66
CA ASP A 148 38.35 -9.49 -7.27
C ASP A 148 38.12 -10.72 -6.37
N LEU A 149 38.30 -10.63 -5.05
CA LEU A 149 37.95 -11.73 -4.14
C LEU A 149 36.45 -12.10 -4.17
N ILE A 150 35.55 -11.10 -4.19
CA ILE A 150 34.11 -11.34 -4.29
C ILE A 150 33.76 -11.92 -5.65
N ILE A 151 34.26 -11.35 -6.74
CA ILE A 151 34.01 -11.82 -8.11
C ILE A 151 34.57 -13.24 -8.25
N ASN A 152 35.75 -13.54 -7.71
CA ASN A 152 36.36 -14.87 -7.73
C ASN A 152 35.55 -15.88 -6.88
N LYS A 153 35.03 -15.47 -5.73
CA LYS A 153 34.11 -16.28 -4.93
C LYS A 153 32.81 -16.54 -5.68
N GLU A 154 32.15 -15.50 -6.18
CA GLU A 154 30.90 -15.61 -6.93
C GLU A 154 31.08 -16.49 -8.16
N TYR A 155 32.22 -16.36 -8.84
CA TYR A 155 32.59 -17.22 -9.95
C TYR A 155 32.82 -18.66 -9.50
N THR A 156 33.51 -18.88 -8.38
CA THR A 156 33.71 -20.22 -7.81
C THR A 156 32.39 -20.88 -7.43
N ASP A 157 31.49 -20.14 -6.77
CA ASP A 157 30.18 -20.64 -6.37
C ASP A 157 29.28 -20.87 -7.61
N PHE A 158 29.37 -20.00 -8.61
CA PHE A 158 28.73 -20.17 -9.92
C PHE A 158 29.21 -21.45 -10.61
N LEU A 159 30.51 -21.73 -10.64
CA LEU A 159 31.05 -22.97 -11.21
C LEU A 159 30.67 -24.20 -10.40
N LYS A 160 30.67 -24.12 -9.07
CA LYS A 160 30.19 -25.23 -8.21
C LYS A 160 28.73 -25.57 -8.49
N GLN A 161 27.88 -24.56 -8.67
CA GLN A 161 26.45 -24.73 -8.91
C GLN A 161 26.16 -25.20 -10.34
N THR A 162 26.80 -24.58 -11.34
CA THR A 162 26.51 -24.86 -12.76
C THR A 162 27.32 -25.98 -13.35
N ARG A 163 28.48 -26.33 -12.74
CA ARG A 163 29.48 -27.24 -13.28
C ARG A 163 29.95 -26.86 -14.69
N LEU A 164 29.83 -25.58 -15.05
CA LEU A 164 30.05 -25.13 -16.42
C LEU A 164 31.50 -25.31 -16.87
N ASP A 165 32.46 -25.27 -15.94
CA ASP A 165 33.87 -25.61 -16.18
C ASP A 165 34.08 -27.06 -16.63
N MET A 166 33.27 -28.00 -16.15
CA MET A 166 33.29 -29.39 -16.63
C MET A 166 32.48 -29.58 -17.90
N LEU A 167 31.33 -28.90 -18.01
CA LEU A 167 30.43 -29.02 -19.15
C LEU A 167 30.98 -28.32 -20.40
N ARG A 168 31.62 -27.17 -20.25
CA ARG A 168 32.23 -26.36 -21.34
C ARG A 168 33.59 -25.83 -20.88
N PRO A 169 34.67 -26.64 -20.99
CA PRO A 169 35.99 -26.31 -20.44
C PRO A 169 36.65 -25.05 -21.00
N THR A 170 36.23 -24.60 -22.19
CA THR A 170 36.75 -23.38 -22.84
C THR A 170 36.00 -22.11 -22.45
N GLN A 171 35.04 -22.18 -21.51
CA GLN A 171 34.26 -21.02 -21.10
C GLN A 171 35.12 -19.97 -20.39
N ASN A 172 34.82 -18.70 -20.67
CA ASN A 172 35.45 -17.57 -20.00
C ASN A 172 34.38 -16.51 -19.66
N ILE A 173 33.59 -16.78 -18.64
CA ILE A 173 32.58 -15.85 -18.13
C ILE A 173 33.19 -15.11 -16.94
N THR A 174 33.70 -13.91 -17.22
CA THR A 174 34.27 -13.02 -16.20
C THR A 174 33.47 -11.74 -16.16
N PHE A 175 33.19 -11.24 -14.95
CA PHE A 175 32.52 -9.96 -14.76
C PHE A 175 33.48 -8.92 -14.19
N THR A 176 33.24 -7.65 -14.53
CA THR A 176 34.00 -6.53 -13.95
C THR A 176 33.34 -5.97 -12.68
N ARG A 177 32.23 -6.55 -12.23
CA ARG A 177 31.46 -6.11 -11.06
C ARG A 177 30.86 -7.30 -10.29
N PRO A 178 30.83 -7.22 -8.94
CA PRO A 178 30.11 -8.18 -8.10
C PRO A 178 28.59 -8.24 -8.40
N GLY A 179 27.97 -9.36 -8.05
CA GLY A 179 26.52 -9.61 -8.09
C GLY A 179 25.98 -10.09 -9.44
N ARG A 180 26.83 -10.16 -10.48
CA ARG A 180 26.37 -10.45 -11.86
C ARG A 180 26.23 -11.93 -12.20
N TYR A 181 26.91 -12.81 -11.47
CA TYR A 181 26.72 -14.25 -11.61
C TYR A 181 25.32 -14.70 -11.16
N ALA A 182 24.72 -14.04 -10.17
CA ALA A 182 23.34 -14.30 -9.76
C ALA A 182 22.33 -14.05 -10.89
N THR A 183 22.53 -12.99 -11.68
CA THR A 183 21.70 -12.69 -12.86
C THR A 183 21.82 -13.77 -13.94
N ILE A 184 23.02 -14.33 -14.15
CA ILE A 184 23.19 -15.46 -15.08
C ILE A 184 22.47 -16.71 -14.57
N LEU A 185 22.55 -17.02 -13.27
CA LEU A 185 21.84 -18.16 -12.69
C LEU A 185 20.33 -18.06 -12.93
N GLU A 186 19.76 -16.85 -12.77
CA GLU A 186 18.35 -16.58 -13.10
C GLU A 186 18.03 -16.81 -14.59
N HIS A 187 18.93 -16.42 -15.50
CA HIS A 187 18.78 -16.68 -16.93
C HIS A 187 18.80 -18.18 -17.26
N ILE A 188 19.68 -18.96 -16.59
CA ILE A 188 19.76 -20.42 -16.73
C ILE A 188 18.48 -21.07 -16.20
N ASP A 189 17.95 -20.62 -15.06
CA ASP A 189 16.69 -21.12 -14.49
C ASP A 189 15.50 -20.86 -15.41
N LYS A 190 15.40 -19.64 -15.97
CA LYS A 190 14.40 -19.31 -16.99
C LYS A 190 14.55 -20.20 -18.22
N ARG A 191 15.77 -20.43 -18.72
CA ARG A 191 16.03 -21.31 -19.87
C ARG A 191 15.63 -22.76 -19.58
N ARG A 192 15.92 -23.29 -18.39
CA ARG A 192 15.52 -24.64 -17.95
C ARG A 192 14.01 -24.81 -18.01
N TYR A 193 13.28 -23.82 -17.50
CA TYR A 193 11.82 -23.81 -17.52
C TYR A 193 11.28 -23.88 -18.95
N PHE A 194 11.72 -23.00 -19.85
CA PHE A 194 11.22 -22.97 -21.23
C PHE A 194 11.61 -24.22 -22.03
N MET A 195 12.82 -24.75 -21.85
CA MET A 195 13.21 -26.02 -22.48
C MET A 195 12.34 -27.20 -22.01
N GLY A 196 11.92 -27.19 -20.74
CA GLY A 196 11.01 -28.22 -20.22
C GLY A 196 9.63 -28.18 -20.86
N LEU A 197 9.14 -26.98 -21.18
CA LEU A 197 7.91 -26.79 -21.94
C LEU A 197 8.07 -27.25 -23.40
N GLU A 198 9.16 -26.87 -24.06
CA GLU A 198 9.42 -27.20 -25.47
C GLU A 198 9.64 -28.71 -25.69
N LEU A 199 10.36 -29.38 -24.80
CA LEU A 199 10.71 -30.79 -24.92
C LEU A 199 9.71 -31.72 -24.20
N GLY A 200 8.72 -31.16 -23.50
CA GLY A 200 7.66 -31.90 -22.81
C GLY A 200 8.16 -32.85 -21.72
N ARG A 201 9.34 -32.57 -21.15
CA ARG A 201 9.96 -33.37 -20.09
C ARG A 201 10.77 -32.49 -19.14
N GLU A 202 11.05 -33.01 -17.96
CA GLU A 202 11.95 -32.32 -17.05
C GLU A 202 13.37 -32.24 -17.65
N ILE A 203 13.97 -31.05 -17.57
CA ILE A 203 15.32 -30.76 -18.04
C ILE A 203 16.23 -30.74 -16.82
N SER A 204 17.36 -31.46 -16.89
CA SER A 204 18.35 -31.40 -15.81
C SER A 204 18.98 -30.01 -15.75
N TYR A 205 19.54 -29.65 -14.61
CA TYR A 205 20.17 -28.34 -14.48
C TYR A 205 21.38 -28.21 -15.43
N GLU A 206 22.17 -29.27 -15.56
CA GLU A 206 23.32 -29.34 -16.47
C GLU A 206 22.90 -29.19 -17.95
N GLU A 207 21.76 -29.75 -18.34
CA GLU A 207 21.24 -29.63 -19.70
C GLU A 207 20.79 -28.19 -20.01
N ALA A 208 20.19 -27.50 -19.03
CA ALA A 208 19.84 -26.09 -19.15
C ALA A 208 21.06 -25.17 -19.20
N VAL A 209 22.08 -25.45 -18.37
CA VAL A 209 23.37 -24.74 -18.36
C VAL A 209 24.05 -24.84 -19.73
N VAL A 210 24.11 -26.05 -20.30
CA VAL A 210 24.67 -26.28 -21.64
C VAL A 210 23.89 -25.52 -22.72
N SER A 211 22.57 -25.61 -22.68
CA SER A 211 21.72 -24.94 -23.67
C SER A 211 21.81 -23.41 -23.59
N TRP A 212 21.82 -22.85 -22.39
CA TRP A 212 22.03 -21.41 -22.17
C TRP A 212 23.38 -20.96 -22.75
N TYR A 213 24.46 -21.68 -22.44
CA TYR A 213 25.79 -21.34 -22.90
C TYR A 213 25.91 -21.40 -24.43
N ASP A 214 25.49 -22.51 -25.04
CA ASP A 214 25.67 -22.75 -26.48
C ASP A 214 24.67 -21.98 -27.36
N SER A 215 23.44 -21.76 -26.88
CA SER A 215 22.36 -21.19 -27.70
C SER A 215 22.14 -19.69 -27.48
N LEU A 216 22.59 -19.14 -26.35
CA LEU A 216 22.34 -17.73 -26.00
C LEU A 216 23.63 -16.96 -25.75
N TYR A 217 24.51 -17.45 -24.87
CA TYR A 217 25.70 -16.72 -24.48
C TYR A 217 26.78 -16.69 -25.57
N ARG A 218 27.19 -17.86 -26.06
CA ARG A 218 28.26 -18.00 -27.06
C ARG A 218 27.92 -17.33 -28.40
N PRO A 219 26.72 -17.50 -28.99
CA PRO A 219 26.40 -16.83 -30.25
C PRO A 219 26.45 -15.30 -30.15
N LEU A 220 26.10 -14.73 -28.97
CA LEU A 220 26.17 -13.30 -28.75
C LEU A 220 27.62 -12.81 -28.63
N LEU A 221 28.49 -13.60 -28.00
CA LEU A 221 29.93 -13.34 -27.95
C LEU A 221 30.54 -13.31 -29.36
N GLU A 222 30.20 -14.28 -30.21
CA GLU A 222 30.66 -14.32 -31.61
C GLU A 222 30.22 -13.07 -32.39
N ILE A 223 29.02 -12.53 -32.11
CA ILE A 223 28.55 -11.25 -32.68
C ILE A 223 29.37 -10.07 -32.13
N PHE A 224 29.64 -10.04 -30.83
CA PHE A 224 30.44 -8.97 -30.22
C PHE A 224 31.86 -8.91 -30.78
N GLU A 225 32.46 -10.07 -31.07
CA GLU A 225 33.79 -10.20 -31.67
C GLU A 225 33.79 -9.85 -33.16
N GLN A 226 32.86 -10.41 -33.96
CA GLN A 226 32.78 -10.15 -35.40
C GLN A 226 32.47 -8.68 -35.73
N ASP A 227 31.63 -8.02 -34.93
CA ASP A 227 31.20 -6.64 -35.15
C ASP A 227 32.06 -5.60 -34.40
N GLY A 228 33.14 -6.01 -33.70
CA GLY A 228 34.04 -5.10 -32.97
C GLY A 228 33.33 -4.30 -31.86
N ILE A 229 32.28 -4.85 -31.26
CA ILE A 229 31.45 -4.14 -30.25
C ILE A 229 32.25 -3.96 -28.95
N LEU A 230 33.10 -4.92 -28.60
CA LEU A 230 33.94 -4.86 -27.40
C LEU A 230 34.94 -3.70 -27.43
N ASP A 231 35.41 -3.31 -28.61
CA ASP A 231 36.36 -2.20 -28.79
C ASP A 231 35.74 -0.84 -28.39
N GLN A 232 34.41 -0.73 -28.43
CA GLN A 232 33.67 0.46 -27.99
C GLN A 232 33.50 0.52 -26.45
N PHE A 233 33.78 -0.59 -25.75
CA PHE A 233 33.66 -0.71 -24.29
C PHE A 233 34.94 -1.31 -23.67
N PRO A 234 36.09 -0.61 -23.73
CA PRO A 234 37.42 -1.15 -23.40
C PRO A 234 37.66 -1.54 -21.93
N ARG A 235 36.63 -1.47 -21.07
CA ARG A 235 36.66 -1.88 -19.66
C ARG A 235 35.51 -2.80 -19.26
N ARG A 236 34.86 -3.42 -20.25
CA ARG A 236 33.77 -4.37 -20.04
C ARG A 236 34.13 -5.68 -20.69
N THR A 237 33.77 -6.76 -20.02
CA THR A 237 33.88 -8.10 -20.61
C THR A 237 32.67 -8.35 -21.50
N ALA A 238 32.75 -9.38 -22.33
CA ALA A 238 31.59 -9.83 -23.09
C ALA A 238 30.43 -10.28 -22.19
N ALA A 239 30.72 -10.82 -21.00
CA ALA A 239 29.68 -11.17 -20.03
C ALA A 239 28.92 -9.95 -19.52
N ASP A 240 29.62 -8.84 -19.23
CA ASP A 240 28.99 -7.57 -18.85
C ASP A 240 28.01 -7.09 -19.94
N LEU A 241 28.43 -7.16 -21.21
CA LEU A 241 27.61 -6.75 -22.35
C LEU A 241 26.45 -7.73 -22.60
N TYR A 242 26.63 -9.03 -22.37
CA TYR A 242 25.57 -10.02 -22.48
C TYR A 242 24.42 -9.72 -21.52
N VAL A 243 24.70 -9.49 -20.24
CA VAL A 243 23.66 -9.15 -19.25
C VAL A 243 22.95 -7.86 -19.64
N TRP A 244 23.71 -6.85 -20.08
CA TRP A 244 23.13 -5.59 -20.52
C TRP A 244 22.19 -5.75 -21.74
N VAL A 245 22.61 -6.51 -22.75
CA VAL A 245 21.79 -6.78 -23.95
C VAL A 245 20.57 -7.63 -23.59
N ALA A 246 20.70 -8.60 -22.70
CA ALA A 246 19.58 -9.42 -22.21
C ALA A 246 18.53 -8.55 -21.48
N ASP A 247 18.96 -7.64 -20.60
CA ASP A 247 18.09 -6.69 -19.91
C ASP A 247 17.40 -5.73 -20.90
N HIS A 248 18.12 -5.30 -21.95
CA HIS A 248 17.57 -4.40 -22.98
C HIS A 248 16.66 -5.09 -23.99
N LEU A 249 16.82 -6.40 -24.23
CA LEU A 249 16.01 -7.18 -25.16
C LEU A 249 14.55 -7.24 -24.71
N TYR A 250 14.30 -7.26 -23.39
CA TYR A 250 12.97 -7.15 -22.80
C TYR A 250 12.23 -5.89 -23.29
N PHE A 251 12.88 -4.73 -23.22
CA PHE A 251 12.33 -3.45 -23.69
C PHE A 251 12.20 -3.34 -25.22
N LEU A 252 13.05 -4.04 -25.98
CA LEU A 252 12.98 -4.07 -27.45
C LEU A 252 11.84 -4.97 -27.95
N ARG A 253 11.52 -6.06 -27.23
CA ARG A 253 10.39 -6.95 -27.52
C ARG A 253 9.04 -6.29 -27.22
N GLU A 254 8.95 -5.47 -26.17
CA GLU A 254 7.77 -4.62 -25.92
C GLU A 254 7.51 -3.61 -27.05
N ARG A 255 8.55 -3.15 -27.75
CA ARG A 255 8.47 -2.09 -28.76
C ARG A 255 8.25 -2.59 -30.20
N TRP A 256 8.75 -3.77 -30.55
CA TRP A 256 8.73 -4.28 -31.93
C TRP A 256 8.16 -5.71 -32.10
N GLY A 257 7.71 -6.35 -31.01
CA GLY A 257 7.16 -7.72 -31.03
C GLY A 257 8.22 -8.83 -30.93
N ASP A 258 7.76 -10.08 -30.84
CA ASP A 258 8.55 -11.27 -30.47
C ASP A 258 9.67 -11.67 -31.45
N ASP A 259 9.71 -11.10 -32.66
CA ASP A 259 10.72 -11.43 -33.68
C ASP A 259 12.12 -10.82 -33.43
N VAL A 260 12.29 -10.02 -32.36
CA VAL A 260 13.59 -9.45 -31.98
C VAL A 260 14.39 -10.46 -31.14
N GLY A 261 15.27 -11.21 -31.82
CA GLY A 261 16.28 -12.07 -31.20
C GLY A 261 17.47 -11.30 -30.63
N LEU A 262 18.22 -11.92 -29.71
CA LEU A 262 19.44 -11.39 -29.08
C LEU A 262 20.46 -10.83 -30.09
N ALA A 263 20.59 -11.48 -31.25
CA ALA A 263 21.47 -11.06 -32.33
C ALA A 263 21.08 -9.72 -32.97
N THR A 264 19.78 -9.44 -33.08
CA THR A 264 19.25 -8.19 -33.66
C THR A 264 19.43 -7.03 -32.69
N ALA A 265 19.23 -7.26 -31.39
CA ALA A 265 19.48 -6.26 -30.35
C ALA A 265 20.96 -5.89 -30.24
N ALA A 266 21.86 -6.88 -30.33
CA ALA A 266 23.31 -6.63 -30.35
C ALA A 266 23.74 -5.78 -31.55
N LYS A 267 23.20 -6.02 -32.76
CA LYS A 267 23.48 -5.19 -33.94
C LYS A 267 22.97 -3.75 -33.82
N GLY A 268 21.90 -3.52 -33.05
CA GLY A 268 21.36 -2.19 -32.77
C GLY A 268 22.31 -1.25 -32.02
N LEU A 269 23.23 -1.81 -31.21
CA LEU A 269 24.27 -1.05 -30.49
C LEU A 269 25.23 -0.30 -31.43
N ARG A 270 25.49 -0.84 -32.62
CA ARG A 270 26.43 -0.26 -33.60
C ARG A 270 25.91 1.00 -34.29
N ASN A 271 24.60 1.16 -34.43
CA ASN A 271 23.98 2.23 -35.24
C ASN A 271 23.74 3.55 -34.47
N GLY A 272 24.22 3.70 -33.23
CA GLY A 272 24.19 4.96 -32.48
C GLY A 272 22.80 5.47 -32.07
N ASN A 273 21.73 4.70 -32.31
CA ASN A 273 20.34 5.14 -32.14
C ASN A 273 19.81 5.09 -30.68
N LEU A 274 20.71 5.07 -29.70
CA LEU A 274 20.39 5.06 -28.26
C LEU A 274 21.12 6.17 -27.48
N SER A 275 21.36 7.32 -28.13
CA SER A 275 21.83 8.52 -27.43
C SER A 275 21.03 9.77 -27.84
N ARG A 276 20.28 10.31 -26.87
CA ARG A 276 19.60 11.63 -26.75
C ARG A 276 18.08 11.54 -26.45
N PRO A 277 17.67 11.25 -25.20
CA PRO A 277 16.26 11.03 -24.84
C PRO A 277 15.50 12.25 -24.28
N TRP A 278 15.96 13.49 -24.46
CA TRP A 278 15.24 14.66 -23.90
C TRP A 278 14.73 15.67 -24.95
N LEU A 279 15.27 15.67 -26.17
CA LEU A 279 14.83 16.59 -27.24
C LEU A 279 13.67 16.05 -28.10
N ALA A 280 13.38 14.74 -28.06
CA ALA A 280 12.25 14.14 -28.76
C ALA A 280 10.89 14.28 -28.02
N TRP A 281 10.93 14.68 -26.73
CA TRP A 281 9.74 14.85 -25.90
C TRP A 281 8.91 16.09 -26.29
N LEU A 282 9.56 17.15 -26.79
CA LEU A 282 8.88 18.41 -27.16
C LEU A 282 8.27 18.43 -28.58
N ALA A 283 8.68 17.53 -29.49
CA ALA A 283 8.32 17.63 -30.91
C ALA A 283 7.12 16.77 -31.35
N ARG A 284 6.39 16.10 -30.43
CA ARG A 284 5.26 15.22 -30.78
C ARG A 284 3.89 15.67 -30.27
N TRP A 285 3.77 16.92 -29.85
CA TRP A 285 2.50 17.62 -29.64
C TRP A 285 2.05 18.35 -30.91
N ALA A 286 1.86 17.60 -32.00
CA ALA A 286 1.18 18.09 -33.18
C ALA A 286 0.52 16.93 -33.96
N ARG A 287 -0.77 16.73 -33.68
CA ARG A 287 -1.82 16.08 -34.50
C ARG A 287 -1.96 14.53 -34.51
N PRO A 288 -3.19 14.03 -34.75
CA PRO A 288 -3.78 12.97 -33.94
C PRO A 288 -4.21 11.70 -34.73
N LEU A 289 -4.77 10.74 -33.97
CA LEU A 289 -5.68 9.64 -34.34
C LEU A 289 -5.11 8.32 -34.89
N TRP A 290 -5.61 7.26 -34.23
CA TRP A 290 -5.84 5.88 -34.69
C TRP A 290 -4.67 4.88 -34.69
N ARG A 291 -4.70 3.98 -33.68
CA ARG A 291 -5.02 2.56 -33.89
C ARG A 291 -5.35 1.90 -32.55
N HIS A 292 -6.63 1.59 -32.35
CA HIS A 292 -7.07 0.54 -31.45
C HIS A 292 -6.72 -0.82 -32.07
N SER A 293 -6.22 -1.75 -31.26
CA SER A 293 -6.58 -3.16 -31.40
C SER A 293 -6.36 -3.92 -30.10
N LYS A 294 -7.48 -4.21 -29.43
CA LYS A 294 -7.82 -5.49 -28.79
C LYS A 294 -6.72 -6.22 -28.02
N LEU A 295 -6.69 -6.05 -26.70
CA LEU A 295 -6.40 -7.15 -25.77
C LEU A 295 -7.74 -7.79 -25.40
N ALA A 296 -8.21 -8.66 -26.29
CA ALA A 296 -9.29 -9.59 -26.00
C ALA A 296 -8.71 -11.00 -26.13
N GLY A 297 -8.70 -11.75 -25.04
CA GLY A 297 -8.68 -13.21 -25.08
C GLY A 297 -7.32 -13.91 -25.12
N THR A 298 -6.46 -13.69 -24.12
CA THR A 298 -5.50 -14.71 -23.68
C THR A 298 -5.67 -14.89 -22.18
N ALA A 299 -5.84 -16.13 -21.72
CA ALA A 299 -6.04 -16.46 -20.32
C ALA A 299 -5.02 -15.71 -19.46
N LEU A 300 -5.48 -14.86 -18.52
CA LEU A 300 -4.63 -14.23 -17.52
C LEU A 300 -3.83 -15.34 -16.85
N GLU A 301 -2.54 -15.39 -17.15
CA GLU A 301 -1.61 -16.23 -16.40
C GLU A 301 -1.66 -15.68 -14.98
N ALA A 302 -2.14 -16.49 -14.03
CA ALA A 302 -2.24 -16.17 -12.61
C ALA A 302 -1.09 -16.84 -11.84
N PRO A 303 0.17 -16.35 -12.00
CA PRO A 303 1.35 -17.03 -11.50
C PRO A 303 1.39 -17.09 -9.97
N ALA A 304 0.99 -16.04 -9.25
CA ALA A 304 1.00 -16.06 -7.79
C ALA A 304 -0.08 -17.00 -7.24
N LEU A 305 -1.27 -17.01 -7.83
CA LEU A 305 -2.35 -17.94 -7.46
C LEU A 305 -1.97 -19.40 -7.75
N ARG A 306 -1.29 -19.65 -8.88
CA ARG A 306 -0.76 -20.99 -9.21
C ARG A 306 0.40 -21.38 -8.29
N ALA A 307 1.28 -20.47 -7.91
CA ALA A 307 2.35 -20.73 -6.94
C ALA A 307 1.77 -21.09 -5.56
N LEU A 308 0.74 -20.38 -5.11
CA LEU A 308 -0.01 -20.72 -3.90
C LEU A 308 -0.63 -22.12 -4.01
N LEU A 309 -1.27 -22.45 -5.14
CA LEU A 309 -1.82 -23.79 -5.36
C LEU A 309 -0.73 -24.88 -5.29
N GLN A 310 0.41 -24.68 -5.96
CA GLN A 310 1.52 -25.63 -5.94
C GLN A 310 2.05 -25.84 -4.51
N ARG A 311 2.14 -24.77 -3.72
CA ARG A 311 2.54 -24.83 -2.31
C ARG A 311 1.55 -25.65 -1.49
N LEU A 312 0.25 -25.41 -1.63
CA LEU A 312 -0.80 -26.16 -0.93
C LEU A 312 -0.82 -27.64 -1.32
N GLN A 313 -0.65 -27.95 -2.61
CA GLN A 313 -0.52 -29.33 -3.10
C GLN A 313 0.73 -30.03 -2.55
N TRP A 314 1.86 -29.32 -2.45
CA TRP A 314 3.07 -29.84 -1.82
C TRP A 314 2.85 -30.12 -0.33
N MET A 315 2.19 -29.20 0.38
CA MET A 315 1.86 -29.36 1.80
C MET A 315 0.97 -30.59 2.03
N GLU A 316 -0.08 -30.77 1.22
CA GLU A 316 -0.98 -31.92 1.33
C GLU A 316 -0.24 -33.25 1.07
N ARG A 317 0.62 -33.32 0.03
CA ARG A 317 1.46 -34.51 -0.22
C ARG A 317 2.41 -34.85 0.92
N ARG A 318 2.83 -33.86 1.71
CA ARG A 318 3.70 -34.02 2.88
C ARG A 318 2.93 -34.24 4.18
N GLY A 319 1.59 -34.25 4.15
CA GLY A 319 0.75 -34.36 5.35
C GLY A 319 0.76 -33.10 6.24
N ILE A 320 1.30 -31.98 5.75
CA ILE A 320 1.33 -30.72 6.50
C ILE A 320 -0.10 -30.18 6.58
N GLY A 321 -0.56 -29.91 7.81
CA GLY A 321 -1.93 -29.47 8.07
C GLY A 321 -2.98 -30.60 8.06
N ALA A 322 -2.59 -31.87 7.87
CA ALA A 322 -3.54 -32.97 7.75
C ALA A 322 -4.18 -33.43 9.06
N GLY A 323 -3.49 -33.25 10.18
CA GLY A 323 -3.98 -33.58 11.53
C GLY A 323 -4.44 -32.37 12.33
N LEU A 324 -4.56 -31.19 11.71
CA LEU A 324 -5.02 -29.98 12.37
C LEU A 324 -6.54 -29.93 12.32
N GLY A 325 -7.19 -29.76 13.47
CA GLY A 325 -8.63 -29.47 13.53
C GLY A 325 -8.87 -28.09 12.94
N TYR A 326 -9.77 -27.98 11.96
CA TYR A 326 -10.00 -26.73 11.25
C TYR A 326 -11.47 -26.57 10.90
N ARG A 327 -12.17 -25.80 11.71
CA ARG A 327 -13.57 -25.44 11.51
C ARG A 327 -13.68 -24.28 10.53
N VAL A 328 -14.62 -24.37 9.60
CA VAL A 328 -14.92 -23.31 8.64
C VAL A 328 -16.42 -23.03 8.60
N PRO A 329 -16.85 -21.76 8.43
CA PRO A 329 -18.25 -21.48 8.15
C PRO A 329 -18.69 -22.12 6.84
N ASN A 330 -19.92 -22.66 6.79
CA ASN A 330 -20.46 -23.24 5.57
C ASN A 330 -20.52 -22.23 4.41
N LEU A 331 -20.75 -20.94 4.71
CA LEU A 331 -20.75 -19.86 3.72
C LEU A 331 -19.40 -19.66 3.01
N TRP A 332 -18.30 -20.18 3.56
CA TRP A 332 -16.98 -20.11 2.92
C TRP A 332 -16.71 -21.30 1.99
N LEU A 333 -17.61 -22.29 1.95
CA LEU A 333 -17.48 -23.43 1.06
C LEU A 333 -17.95 -23.07 -0.36
N PRO A 334 -17.34 -23.66 -1.41
CA PRO A 334 -17.73 -23.39 -2.79
C PRO A 334 -19.19 -23.73 -3.13
N LYS A 335 -19.79 -24.69 -2.39
CA LYS A 335 -21.22 -24.98 -2.45
C LYS A 335 -21.91 -24.16 -1.37
N LEU A 336 -22.52 -23.06 -1.79
CA LEU A 336 -23.24 -22.14 -0.92
C LEU A 336 -24.57 -22.79 -0.52
N ASP A 337 -24.57 -23.54 0.58
CA ASP A 337 -25.79 -24.02 1.21
C ASP A 337 -26.19 -23.07 2.35
N ALA A 338 -27.49 -22.86 2.55
CA ALA A 338 -28.04 -21.98 3.59
C ALA A 338 -27.90 -22.54 5.02
N GLN A 339 -26.99 -23.49 5.24
CA GLN A 339 -26.74 -24.06 6.56
C GLN A 339 -25.90 -23.09 7.39
N THR A 340 -26.33 -22.89 8.64
CA THR A 340 -25.74 -21.96 9.62
C THR A 340 -24.76 -22.67 10.57
N GLU A 341 -24.17 -23.78 10.14
CA GLU A 341 -23.26 -24.59 10.97
C GLU A 341 -21.83 -24.49 10.46
N ALA A 342 -20.87 -24.62 11.39
CA ALA A 342 -19.46 -24.75 11.04
C ALA A 342 -19.17 -26.21 10.64
N VAL A 343 -18.35 -26.39 9.61
CA VAL A 343 -17.97 -27.70 9.10
C VAL A 343 -16.51 -27.99 9.47
N GLU A 344 -16.25 -29.21 9.94
CA GLU A 344 -14.89 -29.70 10.13
C GLU A 344 -14.22 -29.95 8.78
N ALA A 345 -13.05 -29.37 8.58
CA ALA A 345 -12.27 -29.50 7.36
C ALA A 345 -10.81 -29.82 7.67
N GLN A 346 -10.12 -30.35 6.66
CA GLN A 346 -8.67 -30.42 6.68
C GLN A 346 -8.12 -29.11 6.10
N ALA A 347 -7.45 -28.29 6.92
CA ALA A 347 -7.03 -26.92 6.58
C ALA A 347 -6.40 -26.79 5.18
N THR A 348 -5.33 -27.54 4.92
CA THR A 348 -4.62 -27.54 3.63
C THR A 348 -5.53 -27.91 2.45
N ARG A 349 -6.42 -28.90 2.64
CA ARG A 349 -7.34 -29.35 1.59
C ARG A 349 -8.42 -28.31 1.33
N PHE A 350 -8.94 -27.65 2.36
CA PHE A 350 -9.91 -26.58 2.24
C PHE A 350 -9.35 -25.44 1.40
N TRP A 351 -8.18 -24.90 1.75
CA TRP A 351 -7.55 -23.82 0.99
C TRP A 351 -7.19 -24.24 -0.44
N ARG A 352 -6.65 -25.46 -0.63
CA ARG A 352 -6.36 -26.00 -1.97
C ARG A 352 -7.63 -26.03 -2.82
N SER A 353 -8.72 -26.56 -2.27
CA SER A 353 -9.99 -26.70 -2.99
C SER A 353 -10.59 -25.35 -3.35
N ALA A 354 -10.47 -24.34 -2.48
CA ALA A 354 -10.90 -22.98 -2.76
C ALA A 354 -10.12 -22.37 -3.94
N VAL A 355 -8.79 -22.49 -3.94
CA VAL A 355 -7.93 -21.99 -5.03
C VAL A 355 -8.21 -22.74 -6.35
N GLU A 356 -8.39 -24.06 -6.30
CA GLU A 356 -8.72 -24.86 -7.48
C GLU A 356 -10.08 -24.49 -8.06
N ALA A 357 -11.10 -24.29 -7.23
CA ALA A 357 -12.43 -23.90 -7.68
C ALA A 357 -12.39 -22.57 -8.45
N ILE A 358 -11.57 -21.61 -8.02
CA ILE A 358 -11.37 -20.33 -8.71
C ILE A 358 -10.62 -20.55 -10.03
N LEU A 359 -9.54 -21.33 -10.03
CA LEU A 359 -8.76 -21.61 -11.23
C LEU A 359 -9.54 -22.38 -12.31
N GLN A 360 -10.48 -23.23 -11.91
CA GLN A 360 -11.36 -24.00 -12.80
C GLN A 360 -12.44 -23.15 -13.47
N LYS A 361 -12.84 -22.01 -12.87
CA LYS A 361 -13.76 -21.08 -13.53
C LYS A 361 -13.09 -20.44 -14.75
N PRO A 362 -13.82 -20.23 -15.85
CA PRO A 362 -13.33 -19.39 -16.94
C PRO A 362 -13.07 -17.98 -16.40
N GLY A 363 -12.00 -17.33 -16.87
CA GLY A 363 -11.72 -15.96 -16.46
C GLY A 363 -12.89 -15.05 -16.84
N ALA A 364 -13.42 -14.33 -15.85
CA ALA A 364 -14.45 -13.33 -16.07
C ALA A 364 -13.83 -11.98 -16.44
N GLN A 365 -14.57 -11.17 -17.18
CA GLN A 365 -14.14 -9.82 -17.57
C GLN A 365 -14.37 -8.86 -16.40
N LEU A 366 -13.38 -8.01 -16.12
CA LEU A 366 -13.55 -6.89 -15.20
C LEU A 366 -14.51 -5.87 -15.82
N ILE A 367 -15.32 -5.21 -14.98
CA ILE A 367 -16.16 -4.09 -15.43
C ILE A 367 -15.30 -3.00 -16.09
N GLU A 368 -15.76 -2.49 -17.24
CA GLU A 368 -15.00 -1.55 -18.07
C GLU A 368 -15.43 -0.09 -17.84
N GLY A 369 -14.50 0.83 -18.13
CA GLY A 369 -14.70 2.28 -18.05
C GLY A 369 -13.36 2.99 -17.91
N GLY A 370 -13.01 3.80 -18.91
CA GLY A 370 -11.73 4.54 -18.91
C GLY A 370 -11.66 5.56 -17.77
N GLN A 371 -10.44 5.95 -17.37
CA GLN A 371 -10.20 6.96 -16.33
C GLN A 371 -10.84 6.67 -14.96
N GLY A 372 -11.13 5.41 -14.65
CA GLY A 372 -11.76 5.01 -13.40
C GLY A 372 -13.29 5.02 -13.42
N GLU A 373 -13.92 5.36 -14.55
CA GLU A 373 -15.38 5.47 -14.67
C GLU A 373 -16.12 4.13 -14.58
N TRP A 374 -15.39 3.00 -14.61
CA TRP A 374 -15.95 1.70 -14.24
C TRP A 374 -16.54 1.73 -12.82
N SER A 375 -16.11 2.66 -11.95
CA SER A 375 -16.64 2.87 -10.60
C SER A 375 -18.17 2.99 -10.57
N ARG A 376 -18.81 3.57 -11.58
CA ARG A 376 -20.29 3.73 -11.62
C ARG A 376 -21.05 2.42 -11.70
N ARG A 377 -20.42 1.40 -12.29
CA ARG A 377 -20.95 0.03 -12.42
C ARG A 377 -20.52 -0.87 -11.26
N ALA A 378 -19.82 -0.32 -10.27
CA ALA A 378 -19.35 -1.07 -9.13
C ALA A 378 -20.52 -1.49 -8.22
N VAL A 379 -20.40 -2.70 -7.69
CA VAL A 379 -21.11 -3.24 -6.54
C VAL A 379 -20.01 -3.71 -5.59
N VAL A 380 -19.83 -2.96 -4.51
CA VAL A 380 -18.63 -3.02 -3.67
C VAL A 380 -18.88 -3.88 -2.44
N TYR A 381 -17.99 -4.84 -2.19
CA TYR A 381 -17.84 -5.48 -0.89
C TYR A 381 -16.64 -4.85 -0.17
N ASN A 382 -16.88 -4.16 0.94
CA ASN A 382 -15.82 -3.59 1.75
C ASN A 382 -15.33 -4.61 2.79
N LEU A 383 -14.14 -5.15 2.56
CA LEU A 383 -13.56 -6.25 3.30
C LEU A 383 -12.54 -5.73 4.32
N PHE A 384 -12.79 -6.00 5.60
CA PHE A 384 -11.82 -5.82 6.66
C PHE A 384 -11.06 -7.11 6.95
N VAL A 385 -10.08 -7.45 6.10
CA VAL A 385 -9.43 -8.78 6.04
C VAL A 385 -9.26 -9.44 7.42
N ARG A 386 -8.60 -8.78 8.37
CA ARG A 386 -8.27 -9.34 9.69
C ARG A 386 -9.46 -9.72 10.58
N SER A 387 -10.64 -9.14 10.35
CA SER A 387 -11.88 -9.40 11.12
C SER A 387 -12.92 -10.15 10.29
N SER A 388 -13.17 -9.71 9.05
CA SER A 388 -14.10 -10.39 8.15
C SER A 388 -13.67 -11.83 7.89
N CYS A 389 -12.37 -12.07 7.69
CA CYS A 389 -11.85 -13.43 7.48
C CYS A 389 -11.40 -14.11 8.78
N ALA A 390 -11.83 -13.61 9.95
CA ALA A 390 -11.53 -14.26 11.21
C ALA A 390 -12.58 -15.32 11.56
N PHE A 391 -12.13 -16.41 12.19
CA PHE A 391 -13.02 -17.47 12.68
C PHE A 391 -12.31 -18.34 13.73
N ASP A 392 -13.08 -18.85 14.70
CA ASP A 392 -12.63 -19.79 15.73
C ASP A 392 -12.44 -21.18 15.09
N HIS A 393 -11.22 -21.47 14.67
CA HIS A 393 -10.91 -22.65 13.89
C HIS A 393 -10.72 -23.90 14.75
N ASP A 394 -10.35 -23.76 16.02
CA ASP A 394 -10.16 -24.87 16.96
C ASP A 394 -11.33 -25.09 17.92
N GLY A 395 -12.31 -24.19 17.94
CA GLY A 395 -13.56 -24.31 18.67
C GLY A 395 -13.45 -24.02 20.16
N ASP A 396 -12.45 -23.27 20.60
CA ASP A 396 -12.24 -22.95 22.01
C ASP A 396 -13.05 -21.73 22.51
N GLY A 397 -13.81 -21.09 21.62
CA GLY A 397 -14.69 -19.96 21.91
C GLY A 397 -13.99 -18.61 21.92
N HIS A 398 -12.70 -18.54 21.56
CA HIS A 398 -11.93 -17.31 21.50
C HIS A 398 -11.29 -17.12 20.12
N ILE A 399 -11.00 -15.87 19.77
CA ILE A 399 -10.27 -15.55 18.53
C ILE A 399 -8.85 -15.16 18.89
N SER A 400 -7.89 -16.02 18.57
CA SER A 400 -6.48 -15.76 18.79
C SER A 400 -5.78 -15.26 17.52
N THR A 401 -4.72 -14.47 17.65
CA THR A 401 -3.90 -14.14 16.46
C THR A 401 -3.30 -15.40 15.85
N LEU A 402 -2.84 -16.32 16.71
CA LEU A 402 -2.38 -17.66 16.35
C LEU A 402 -2.90 -18.64 17.40
N ASN A 403 -3.62 -19.67 16.98
CA ASN A 403 -4.18 -20.66 17.90
C ASN A 403 -3.13 -21.70 18.34
N ARG A 404 -3.54 -22.64 19.21
CA ARG A 404 -2.64 -23.66 19.79
C ARG A 404 -2.04 -24.60 18.74
N GLN A 405 -2.63 -24.65 17.55
CA GLN A 405 -2.21 -25.48 16.43
C GLN A 405 -1.30 -24.73 15.45
N GLY A 406 -0.99 -23.45 15.71
CA GLY A 406 -0.16 -22.63 14.85
C GLY A 406 -0.88 -22.08 13.62
N LEU A 407 -2.21 -22.03 13.64
CA LEU A 407 -3.05 -21.45 12.58
C LEU A 407 -3.55 -20.07 12.97
N ARG A 408 -3.71 -19.16 12.00
CA ARG A 408 -4.30 -17.85 12.30
C ARG A 408 -5.81 -17.92 12.35
N GLU A 409 -6.38 -17.50 13.47
CA GLU A 409 -7.83 -17.30 13.59
C GLU A 409 -8.21 -15.89 13.18
N THR A 410 -7.36 -14.89 13.39
CA THR A 410 -7.44 -13.60 12.67
C THR A 410 -7.36 -13.79 11.16
N GLY A 411 -7.98 -12.91 10.40
CA GLY A 411 -8.10 -13.06 8.95
C GLY A 411 -6.79 -12.89 8.17
N THR A 412 -6.67 -13.62 7.07
CA THR A 412 -5.50 -13.65 6.19
C THR A 412 -5.91 -13.52 4.72
N PHE A 413 -4.98 -13.14 3.83
CA PHE A 413 -5.22 -13.12 2.38
C PHE A 413 -5.59 -14.51 1.85
N LEU A 414 -5.03 -15.58 2.40
CA LEU A 414 -5.45 -16.96 2.08
C LEU A 414 -6.94 -17.21 2.37
N LYS A 415 -7.43 -16.76 3.52
CA LYS A 415 -8.86 -16.86 3.87
C LYS A 415 -9.72 -15.90 3.05
N ALA A 416 -9.21 -14.73 2.72
CA ALA A 416 -9.87 -13.80 1.80
C ALA A 416 -10.07 -14.42 0.40
N ILE A 417 -9.09 -15.17 -0.12
CA ILE A 417 -9.22 -15.93 -1.38
C ILE A 417 -10.39 -16.92 -1.28
N ALA A 418 -10.51 -17.64 -0.16
CA ALA A 418 -11.61 -18.58 0.05
C ALA A 418 -12.99 -17.91 0.14
N LEU A 419 -13.04 -16.64 0.56
CA LEU A 419 -14.27 -15.86 0.66
C LEU A 419 -14.72 -15.23 -0.67
N LEU A 420 -13.83 -15.09 -1.66
CA LEU A 420 -14.16 -14.45 -2.94
C LEU A 420 -15.36 -15.08 -3.68
N PRO A 421 -15.56 -16.42 -3.72
CA PRO A 421 -16.76 -17.01 -4.32
C PRO A 421 -18.06 -16.58 -3.63
N PHE A 422 -18.05 -16.42 -2.30
CA PHE A 422 -19.19 -15.89 -1.56
C PHE A 422 -19.45 -14.43 -1.93
N ILE A 423 -18.41 -13.59 -1.95
CA ILE A 423 -18.51 -12.18 -2.37
C ILE A 423 -19.07 -12.07 -3.78
N GLN A 424 -18.57 -12.86 -4.73
CA GLN A 424 -19.09 -12.94 -6.09
C GLN A 424 -20.57 -13.32 -6.11
N SER A 425 -20.99 -14.24 -5.25
CA SER A 425 -22.37 -14.72 -5.18
C SER A 425 -23.36 -13.66 -4.67
N LEU A 426 -22.88 -12.59 -4.02
CA LEU A 426 -23.70 -11.44 -3.63
C LEU A 426 -23.97 -10.49 -4.83
N GLY A 427 -23.30 -10.72 -5.96
CA GLY A 427 -23.29 -9.84 -7.12
C GLY A 427 -22.22 -8.74 -7.04
N CYS A 428 -21.33 -8.79 -6.05
CA CYS A 428 -20.24 -7.83 -5.94
C CYS A 428 -19.18 -8.08 -7.03
N ASN A 429 -18.76 -7.01 -7.68
CA ASN A 429 -17.75 -6.99 -8.75
C ASN A 429 -16.54 -6.11 -8.39
N VAL A 430 -16.50 -5.58 -7.16
CA VAL A 430 -15.36 -4.86 -6.58
C VAL A 430 -15.19 -5.27 -5.13
N VAL A 431 -13.96 -5.50 -4.70
CA VAL A 431 -13.59 -5.58 -3.29
C VAL A 431 -12.80 -4.34 -2.91
N HIS A 432 -13.27 -3.65 -1.86
CA HIS A 432 -12.58 -2.52 -1.25
C HIS A 432 -11.95 -2.94 0.08
N LEU A 433 -10.63 -2.88 0.19
CA LEU A 433 -9.88 -3.24 1.39
C LEU A 433 -9.62 -2.01 2.25
N LEU A 434 -9.94 -2.11 3.55
CA LEU A 434 -9.36 -1.23 4.56
C LEU A 434 -7.81 -1.34 4.54
N PRO A 435 -7.07 -0.40 5.16
CA PRO A 435 -5.61 -0.38 5.04
C PRO A 435 -4.96 -1.73 5.43
N ILE A 436 -4.06 -2.20 4.56
CA ILE A 436 -3.35 -3.49 4.68
C ILE A 436 -1.84 -3.33 4.89
N CYS A 437 -1.37 -2.07 5.03
CA CYS A 437 0.03 -1.77 5.21
C CYS A 437 0.49 -2.07 6.64
N ARG A 438 1.79 -2.28 6.80
CA ARG A 438 2.42 -2.54 8.09
C ARG A 438 2.13 -1.44 9.11
N ILE A 439 1.68 -1.84 10.30
CA ILE A 439 1.26 -0.92 11.36
C ILE A 439 2.32 -0.67 12.45
N GLY A 440 2.19 0.45 13.15
CA GLY A 440 3.01 0.82 14.31
C GLY A 440 2.67 0.08 15.61
N VAL A 441 3.53 0.25 16.61
CA VAL A 441 3.36 -0.24 17.99
C VAL A 441 3.22 0.91 19.01
N ASP A 442 3.76 2.10 18.75
CA ASP A 442 3.63 3.23 19.69
C ASP A 442 2.19 3.78 19.73
N GLY A 443 1.63 3.86 20.94
CA GLY A 443 0.25 4.30 21.14
C GLY A 443 -0.81 3.31 20.69
N ARG A 444 -0.40 2.08 20.34
CA ARG A 444 -1.28 1.00 19.88
C ARG A 444 -2.48 0.82 20.82
N LYS A 445 -3.66 0.85 20.20
CA LYS A 445 -4.93 0.53 20.85
C LYS A 445 -5.24 -0.96 20.71
N GLY A 446 -5.81 -1.56 21.75
CA GLY A 446 -6.21 -2.97 21.74
C GLY A 446 -5.05 -3.94 21.49
N THR A 447 -5.37 -5.18 21.11
CA THR A 447 -4.37 -6.24 20.91
C THR A 447 -3.68 -6.19 19.55
N LEU A 448 -4.35 -5.66 18.53
CA LEU A 448 -3.84 -5.60 17.15
C LEU A 448 -3.39 -4.20 16.73
N GLY A 449 -4.00 -3.13 17.24
CA GLY A 449 -3.76 -1.77 16.76
C GLY A 449 -4.66 -1.35 15.60
N SER A 450 -4.67 -0.05 15.32
CA SER A 450 -5.39 0.53 14.19
C SER A 450 -4.69 0.21 12.87
N PRO A 451 -5.42 -0.22 11.82
CA PRO A 451 -4.84 -0.38 10.48
C PRO A 451 -4.43 0.96 9.86
N TYR A 452 -4.97 2.08 10.37
CA TYR A 452 -4.66 3.44 9.93
C TYR A 452 -3.32 3.95 10.50
N ALA A 453 -2.73 3.27 11.48
CA ALA A 453 -1.42 3.60 12.03
C ALA A 453 -0.28 3.02 11.20
N MET A 454 -0.16 3.45 9.94
CA MET A 454 0.82 2.91 8.98
C MET A 454 2.25 3.28 9.37
N ALA A 455 3.05 2.29 9.75
CA ALA A 455 4.48 2.46 10.03
C ALA A 455 5.30 2.45 8.73
N ASN A 456 4.88 1.68 7.73
CA ASN A 456 5.48 1.67 6.41
C ASN A 456 4.42 1.45 5.31
N PRO A 457 4.09 2.48 4.49
CA PRO A 457 3.07 2.38 3.45
C PRO A 457 3.54 1.64 2.17
N TYR A 458 4.75 1.09 2.15
CA TYR A 458 5.30 0.27 1.05
C TYR A 458 5.43 -1.22 1.42
N GLN A 459 5.02 -1.61 2.63
CA GLN A 459 5.08 -2.99 3.11
C GLN A 459 3.69 -3.42 3.57
N LEU A 460 3.29 -4.63 3.21
CA LEU A 460 2.07 -5.25 3.75
C LEU A 460 2.29 -5.67 5.20
N ASP A 461 1.22 -5.72 5.97
CA ASP A 461 1.27 -6.21 7.34
C ASP A 461 1.46 -7.74 7.38
N GLU A 462 2.51 -8.18 8.06
CA GLU A 462 2.83 -9.61 8.23
C GLU A 462 1.71 -10.38 8.93
N THR A 463 0.83 -9.72 9.69
CA THR A 463 -0.35 -10.33 10.34
C THR A 463 -1.49 -10.69 9.37
N LEU A 464 -1.32 -10.42 8.07
CA LEU A 464 -2.29 -10.77 7.03
C LEU A 464 -1.93 -12.03 6.20
N SER A 465 -0.77 -12.68 6.41
CA SER A 465 -0.39 -13.94 5.72
C SER A 465 -0.60 -15.22 6.54
N GLU A 466 -0.84 -16.39 5.95
CA GLU A 466 -0.88 -17.63 6.74
C GLU A 466 0.52 -18.20 7.02
N PRO A 467 1.04 -18.16 8.27
CA PRO A 467 2.38 -18.64 8.59
C PRO A 467 2.60 -20.12 8.24
N LEU A 468 1.56 -20.97 8.34
CA LEU A 468 1.67 -22.38 7.95
C LEU A 468 2.02 -22.57 6.47
N VAL A 469 1.60 -21.64 5.60
CA VAL A 469 1.89 -21.67 4.16
C VAL A 469 3.31 -21.20 3.89
N GLY A 470 3.76 -20.14 4.58
CA GLY A 470 5.15 -19.67 4.54
C GLY A 470 5.56 -18.98 3.23
N LEU A 471 4.62 -18.37 2.51
CA LEU A 471 4.89 -17.57 1.30
C LEU A 471 5.02 -16.07 1.58
N GLY A 472 4.53 -15.62 2.74
CA GLY A 472 4.54 -14.21 3.15
C GLY A 472 3.40 -13.39 2.52
N PRO A 473 3.14 -12.19 3.06
CA PRO A 473 1.97 -11.39 2.72
C PRO A 473 1.98 -10.93 1.26
N ASP A 474 3.14 -10.63 0.68
CA ASP A 474 3.23 -10.10 -0.68
C ASP A 474 2.79 -11.12 -1.74
N VAL A 475 3.17 -12.39 -1.58
CA VAL A 475 2.77 -13.46 -2.50
C VAL A 475 1.30 -13.79 -2.33
N GLU A 476 0.83 -13.87 -1.09
CA GLU A 476 -0.58 -14.16 -0.80
C GLU A 476 -1.52 -13.03 -1.24
N PHE A 477 -1.12 -11.76 -1.08
CA PHE A 477 -1.90 -10.62 -1.57
C PHE A 477 -1.94 -10.58 -3.09
N LYS A 478 -0.81 -10.84 -3.76
CA LYS A 478 -0.81 -10.96 -5.23
C LYS A 478 -1.71 -12.09 -5.70
N ALA A 479 -1.69 -13.24 -5.03
CA ALA A 479 -2.60 -14.35 -5.31
C ALA A 479 -4.07 -13.97 -5.08
N PHE A 480 -4.36 -13.16 -4.06
CA PHE A 480 -5.69 -12.61 -3.81
C PHE A 480 -6.17 -11.69 -4.95
N VAL A 481 -5.33 -10.76 -5.42
CA VAL A 481 -5.68 -9.90 -6.56
C VAL A 481 -5.92 -10.72 -7.83
N GLU A 482 -5.03 -11.66 -8.15
CA GLU A 482 -5.19 -12.55 -9.31
C GLU A 482 -6.46 -13.42 -9.22
N ALA A 483 -6.80 -13.91 -8.02
CA ALA A 483 -8.03 -14.66 -7.78
C ALA A 483 -9.28 -13.78 -7.96
N ALA A 484 -9.26 -12.55 -7.44
CA ALA A 484 -10.34 -11.58 -7.61
C ALA A 484 -10.55 -11.25 -9.10
N HIS A 485 -9.48 -10.91 -9.82
CA HIS A 485 -9.54 -10.60 -11.25
C HIS A 485 -10.09 -11.75 -12.07
N ARG A 486 -9.70 -12.99 -11.76
CA ARG A 486 -10.24 -14.17 -12.44
C ARG A 486 -11.74 -14.33 -12.26
N LEU A 487 -12.29 -13.87 -11.13
CA LEU A 487 -13.71 -13.86 -10.82
C LEU A 487 -14.43 -12.59 -11.33
N GLY A 488 -13.76 -11.70 -12.06
CA GLY A 488 -14.34 -10.46 -12.55
C GLY A 488 -14.48 -9.39 -11.46
N ILE A 489 -13.70 -9.52 -10.38
CA ILE A 489 -13.74 -8.63 -9.22
C ILE A 489 -12.51 -7.72 -9.27
N ARG A 490 -12.72 -6.40 -9.29
CA ARG A 490 -11.64 -5.40 -9.14
C ARG A 490 -11.24 -5.24 -7.68
N VAL A 491 -10.00 -4.82 -7.42
CA VAL A 491 -9.47 -4.59 -6.07
C VAL A 491 -9.12 -3.12 -5.87
N VAL A 492 -9.77 -2.49 -4.89
CA VAL A 492 -9.50 -1.11 -4.44
C VAL A 492 -8.92 -1.17 -3.03
N VAL A 493 -7.85 -0.43 -2.76
CA VAL A 493 -7.19 -0.39 -1.44
C VAL A 493 -7.25 1.01 -0.85
N GLU A 494 -7.57 1.10 0.43
CA GLU A 494 -7.60 2.35 1.18
C GLU A 494 -6.20 2.78 1.64
N PHE A 495 -5.91 4.07 1.51
CA PHE A 495 -4.65 4.68 1.97
C PHE A 495 -4.90 6.03 2.65
N VAL A 496 -4.12 6.30 3.70
CA VAL A 496 -4.03 7.62 4.35
C VAL A 496 -2.66 8.23 4.06
N PHE A 497 -2.59 9.25 3.21
CA PHE A 497 -1.30 9.86 2.87
C PHE A 497 -0.90 11.00 3.80
N ARG A 498 -1.85 11.53 4.57
CA ARG A 498 -1.62 12.69 5.45
C ARG A 498 -0.93 12.29 6.75
N THR A 499 -1.22 11.11 7.27
CA THR A 499 -0.75 10.65 8.58
C THR A 499 0.24 9.50 8.46
N SER A 500 0.86 9.15 9.58
CA SER A 500 1.80 8.05 9.71
C SER A 500 1.79 7.55 11.16
N ALA A 501 2.23 6.32 11.43
CA ALA A 501 2.45 5.87 12.80
C ALA A 501 3.51 6.74 13.49
N LYS A 502 3.40 6.92 14.81
CA LYS A 502 4.36 7.70 15.63
C LYS A 502 5.74 7.06 15.72
N ASP A 503 5.84 5.79 15.38
CA ASP A 503 7.05 4.97 15.30
C ASP A 503 7.32 4.50 13.86
N SER A 504 6.89 5.30 12.89
CA SER A 504 7.15 5.05 11.47
C SER A 504 8.64 4.81 11.19
N GLU A 505 8.91 3.87 10.28
CA GLU A 505 10.27 3.54 9.85
C GLU A 505 10.97 4.72 9.16
N TRP A 506 10.20 5.71 8.67
CA TRP A 506 10.76 6.91 8.06
C TRP A 506 11.41 7.84 9.09
N ILE A 507 11.01 7.81 10.36
CA ILE A 507 11.48 8.74 11.39
C ILE A 507 13.00 8.64 11.58
N HIS A 508 13.58 7.44 11.49
CA HIS A 508 15.02 7.25 11.66
C HIS A 508 15.85 7.85 10.52
N GLN A 509 15.34 7.76 9.29
CA GLN A 509 16.03 8.21 8.09
C GLN A 509 15.75 9.68 7.79
N ARG A 510 14.52 10.12 8.06
CA ARG A 510 13.95 11.42 7.73
C ARG A 510 13.14 11.99 8.91
N PRO A 511 13.79 12.29 10.05
CA PRO A 511 13.10 12.92 11.18
C PRO A 511 12.51 14.29 10.80
N ASP A 512 13.06 14.94 9.78
CA ASP A 512 12.58 16.18 9.17
C ASP A 512 11.17 16.07 8.56
N TRP A 513 10.70 14.86 8.25
CA TRP A 513 9.33 14.63 7.75
C TRP A 513 8.27 14.63 8.85
N PHE A 514 8.66 14.83 10.11
CA PHE A 514 7.78 14.75 11.26
C PHE A 514 7.87 16.02 12.12
N TYR A 515 6.82 16.28 12.89
CA TYR A 515 6.85 17.28 13.95
C TYR A 515 7.36 16.65 15.24
N TRP A 516 8.00 17.46 16.07
CA TRP A 516 8.63 17.03 17.32
C TRP A 516 8.26 17.99 18.44
N ILE A 517 8.04 17.45 19.64
CA ILE A 517 7.84 18.20 20.87
C ILE A 517 8.84 17.75 21.93
N HIS A 518 9.09 18.58 22.95
CA HIS A 518 9.88 18.15 24.11
C HIS A 518 9.28 16.89 24.75
N ALA A 519 10.13 15.92 25.08
CA ALA A 519 9.68 14.59 25.49
C ALA A 519 8.99 14.54 26.87
N ASP A 520 9.23 15.54 27.72
CA ASP A 520 8.64 15.69 29.05
C ASP A 520 7.20 16.24 29.01
N ILE A 521 6.81 16.88 27.90
CA ILE A 521 5.45 17.36 27.67
C ILE A 521 4.50 16.17 27.63
N GLN A 522 3.51 16.17 28.54
CA GLN A 522 2.47 15.14 28.60
C GLN A 522 1.36 15.44 27.59
N ASP A 523 0.69 14.40 27.10
CA ASP A 523 -0.54 14.57 26.33
C ASP A 523 -1.68 14.99 27.28
N ARG A 524 -2.53 15.92 26.83
CA ARG A 524 -3.67 16.41 27.61
C ARG A 524 -4.70 15.29 27.79
N GLY A 525 -5.16 15.08 29.02
CA GLY A 525 -6.22 14.13 29.34
C GLY A 525 -7.60 14.53 28.77
N THR A 526 -8.54 13.56 28.73
CA THR A 526 -9.89 13.74 28.18
C THR A 526 -10.83 14.59 29.04
N PHE A 527 -10.50 14.81 30.32
CA PHE A 527 -11.28 15.63 31.25
C PHE A 527 -10.31 16.46 32.10
N GLU A 528 -10.59 17.77 32.19
CA GLU A 528 -9.89 18.80 32.97
C GLU A 528 -8.68 19.51 32.34
N GLY A 529 -8.86 20.81 32.06
CA GLY A 529 -8.13 21.92 32.68
C GLY A 529 -6.63 22.12 32.40
N ASP A 530 -5.89 21.10 31.98
CA ASP A 530 -4.44 21.20 31.82
C ASP A 530 -4.08 21.84 30.47
N ARG A 531 -4.03 23.17 30.46
CA ARG A 531 -3.55 23.96 29.31
C ARG A 531 -2.09 23.67 28.95
N LEU A 532 -1.32 23.04 29.84
CA LEU A 532 0.11 22.76 29.64
C LEU A 532 0.36 21.44 28.89
N GLY A 533 -0.64 20.57 28.78
CA GLY A 533 -0.54 19.31 28.02
C GLY A 533 -0.72 19.50 26.50
N TYR A 534 -0.05 18.64 25.73
CA TYR A 534 -0.15 18.57 24.26
C TYR A 534 -1.51 18.01 23.81
N GLY A 535 -2.09 18.60 22.77
CA GLY A 535 -3.35 18.15 22.15
C GLY A 535 -3.78 19.13 21.07
N SER A 536 -5.08 19.16 20.73
CA SER A 536 -5.60 20.23 19.86
C SER A 536 -5.31 21.61 20.49
N PRO A 537 -4.83 22.59 19.70
CA PRO A 537 -4.55 23.94 20.20
C PRO A 537 -5.83 24.61 20.72
N ILE A 538 -5.76 25.21 21.91
CA ILE A 538 -6.88 25.92 22.53
C ILE A 538 -6.81 27.40 22.16
N PHE A 539 -7.88 27.91 21.53
CA PHE A 539 -8.05 29.33 21.22
C PHE A 539 -8.95 29.99 22.27
N ASN A 540 -8.75 31.30 22.50
CA ASN A 540 -9.78 32.09 23.18
C ASN A 540 -10.98 32.29 22.24
N GLU A 541 -12.12 32.70 22.79
CA GLU A 541 -13.38 32.83 22.05
C GLU A 541 -13.29 33.80 20.86
N ALA A 542 -12.57 34.91 21.03
CA ALA A 542 -12.39 35.91 19.98
C ALA A 542 -11.56 35.36 18.81
N ASP A 543 -10.42 34.73 19.09
CA ASP A 543 -9.54 34.13 18.09
C ASP A 543 -10.22 32.96 17.38
N LEU A 544 -10.96 32.11 18.11
CA LEU A 544 -11.72 31.00 17.55
C LEU A 544 -12.81 31.49 16.60
N SER A 545 -13.53 32.55 16.99
CA SER A 545 -14.58 33.16 16.16
C SER A 545 -13.99 33.78 14.90
N ALA A 546 -12.91 34.56 15.02
CA ALA A 546 -12.19 35.15 13.90
C ALA A 546 -11.65 34.09 12.94
N LEU A 547 -11.04 33.04 13.49
CA LEU A 547 -10.57 31.89 12.72
C LEU A 547 -11.69 31.23 11.93
N LYS A 548 -12.80 30.87 12.58
CA LYS A 548 -13.95 30.23 11.93
C LYS A 548 -14.51 31.11 10.82
N ALA A 549 -14.64 32.41 11.05
CA ALA A 549 -15.11 33.37 10.04
C ALA A 549 -14.15 33.45 8.84
N GLN A 550 -12.84 33.49 9.08
CA GLN A 550 -11.84 33.58 8.03
C GLN A 550 -11.77 32.31 7.17
N VAL A 551 -11.80 31.13 7.80
CA VAL A 551 -11.86 29.84 7.10
C VAL A 551 -13.16 29.71 6.30
N HIS A 552 -14.29 30.15 6.86
CA HIS A 552 -15.58 30.16 6.14
C HIS A 552 -15.55 31.07 4.91
N ALA A 553 -14.81 32.19 4.98
CA ALA A 553 -14.59 33.08 3.84
C ALA A 553 -13.57 32.56 2.82
N GLY A 554 -12.89 31.42 3.09
CA GLY A 554 -11.83 30.88 2.24
C GLY A 554 -10.56 31.75 2.18
N ASP A 555 -10.35 32.63 3.17
CA ASP A 555 -9.20 33.53 3.20
C ASP A 555 -8.05 32.97 4.02
N PHE A 556 -7.15 32.23 3.38
CA PHE A 556 -6.01 31.60 4.08
C PHE A 556 -4.77 32.50 4.20
N ARG A 557 -4.93 33.83 4.07
CA ARG A 557 -3.85 34.81 4.30
C ARG A 557 -3.74 35.15 5.77
N ASN A 558 -2.59 34.93 6.39
CA ASN A 558 -2.35 35.29 7.79
C ASN A 558 -3.39 34.69 8.73
N LEU A 559 -3.63 33.38 8.61
CA LEU A 559 -4.54 32.70 9.53
C LEU A 559 -4.04 32.87 10.97
N PRO A 560 -4.94 32.98 11.97
CA PRO A 560 -4.53 32.99 13.36
C PRO A 560 -3.56 31.84 13.65
N VAL A 561 -2.56 32.11 14.48
CA VAL A 561 -1.61 31.06 14.89
C VAL A 561 -1.99 30.58 16.29
N PRO A 562 -1.68 29.31 16.64
CA PRO A 562 -1.85 28.86 18.02
C PRO A 562 -1.11 29.76 19.02
N PRO A 563 -1.58 29.83 20.28
CA PRO A 563 -0.91 30.56 21.36
C PRO A 563 0.58 30.24 21.45
N GLU A 564 1.38 31.22 21.88
CA GLU A 564 2.84 31.05 22.00
C GLU A 564 3.22 29.88 22.91
N GLU A 565 2.53 29.72 24.04
CA GLU A 565 2.68 28.58 24.97
C GLU A 565 2.54 27.21 24.29
N TYR A 566 1.65 27.09 23.29
CA TYR A 566 1.47 25.88 22.51
C TYR A 566 2.60 25.68 21.50
N ARG A 567 3.00 26.75 20.80
CA ARG A 567 4.07 26.68 19.79
C ARG A 567 5.43 26.37 20.41
N LEU A 568 5.69 26.83 21.64
CA LEU A 568 6.90 26.54 22.40
C LEU A 568 7.03 25.07 22.83
N MET A 569 5.96 24.28 22.74
CA MET A 569 6.03 22.83 22.95
C MET A 569 6.87 22.15 21.85
N PHE A 570 6.85 22.72 20.65
CA PHE A 570 7.48 22.14 19.47
C PHE A 570 8.94 22.55 19.33
N VAL A 571 9.73 21.58 18.92
CA VAL A 571 11.17 21.72 18.70
C VAL A 571 11.50 21.46 17.24
N PRO A 572 12.62 21.99 16.72
CA PRO A 572 13.12 21.59 15.42
C PRO A 572 13.33 20.07 15.37
N PRO A 573 13.17 19.43 14.20
CA PRO A 573 13.44 18.02 14.05
C PRO A 573 14.87 17.67 14.50
N PRO A 574 15.07 16.57 15.24
CA PRO A 574 16.39 16.02 15.50
C PRO A 574 17.13 15.74 14.19
N GLU A 575 18.45 15.75 14.25
CA GLU A 575 19.27 15.34 13.10
C GLU A 575 19.08 13.84 12.81
N ALA A 576 19.19 13.46 11.54
CA ALA A 576 19.17 12.04 11.16
C ALA A 576 20.27 11.28 11.93
N GLY A 577 19.89 10.16 12.55
CA GLY A 577 20.78 9.38 13.44
C GLY A 577 20.77 9.81 14.91
N ALA A 578 20.11 10.91 15.27
CA ALA A 578 19.88 11.31 16.66
C ALA A 578 18.56 10.74 17.25
N VAL A 579 17.85 9.92 16.47
CA VAL A 579 16.62 9.24 16.90
C VAL A 579 16.96 7.80 17.33
N THR A 580 16.62 7.47 18.57
CA THR A 580 16.72 6.13 19.15
C THR A 580 15.33 5.58 19.47
N VAL A 581 15.22 4.27 19.62
CA VAL A 581 13.98 3.63 20.08
C VAL A 581 14.12 3.34 21.57
N SER A 582 13.19 3.85 22.37
CA SER A 582 13.08 3.55 23.80
C SER A 582 11.73 2.90 24.08
N GLY A 583 11.74 1.60 24.36
CA GLY A 583 10.52 0.79 24.40
C GLY A 583 9.88 0.72 23.00
N THR A 584 8.68 1.26 22.85
CA THR A 584 8.00 1.40 21.55
C THR A 584 8.16 2.78 20.92
N ARG A 585 8.71 3.77 21.63
CA ARG A 585 8.72 5.18 21.21
C ARG A 585 10.00 5.56 20.48
N CYS A 586 9.86 6.39 19.45
CA CYS A 586 10.99 7.12 18.85
C CYS A 586 11.32 8.35 19.70
N ILE A 587 12.55 8.40 20.24
CA ILE A 587 13.08 9.50 21.03
C ILE A 587 14.26 10.13 20.29
N GLY A 588 14.11 11.41 19.94
CA GLY A 588 15.14 12.24 19.34
C GLY A 588 15.96 12.96 20.39
N THR A 589 17.27 13.04 20.21
CA THR A 589 18.15 13.90 21.01
C THR A 589 18.39 15.20 20.27
N LEU A 590 18.02 16.33 20.88
CA LEU A 590 18.22 17.67 20.32
C LEU A 590 19.68 18.14 20.52
N ARG A 591 20.06 19.22 19.84
CA ARG A 591 21.44 19.77 19.89
C ARG A 591 21.88 20.21 21.28
N ASP A 592 20.94 20.61 22.14
CA ASP A 592 21.17 20.99 23.53
C ASP A 592 21.19 19.78 24.50
N GLY A 593 21.03 18.56 23.98
CA GLY A 593 20.99 17.32 24.74
C GLY A 593 19.62 16.99 25.34
N SER A 594 18.61 17.85 25.18
CA SER A 594 17.25 17.54 25.61
C SER A 594 16.60 16.50 24.70
N ALA A 595 15.63 15.77 25.26
CA ALA A 595 14.92 14.73 24.53
C ALA A 595 13.65 15.28 23.88
N ALA A 596 13.34 14.79 22.69
CA ALA A 596 12.15 15.09 21.93
C ALA A 596 11.42 13.81 21.50
N ARG A 597 10.11 13.91 21.32
CA ARG A 597 9.26 12.82 20.84
C ARG A 597 8.36 13.29 19.70
N VAL A 598 7.92 12.34 18.89
CA VAL A 598 6.86 12.58 17.90
C VAL A 598 5.50 12.63 18.64
N PRO A 599 4.74 13.73 18.51
CA PRO A 599 3.44 13.84 19.18
C PRO A 599 2.33 13.07 18.43
N GLY A 600 1.25 12.75 19.14
CA GLY A 600 0.03 12.19 18.53
C GLY A 600 -0.72 13.20 17.67
N ALA A 601 -1.63 12.73 16.83
CA ALA A 601 -2.53 13.55 16.03
C ALA A 601 -3.86 13.82 16.77
N PHE A 602 -4.72 14.62 16.15
CA PHE A 602 -6.06 14.98 16.62
C PHE A 602 -6.86 15.50 15.41
N ALA A 603 -8.17 15.71 15.58
CA ALA A 603 -9.04 16.21 14.52
C ALA A 603 -8.46 17.44 13.82
N ASP A 604 -8.44 17.42 12.49
CA ASP A 604 -7.83 18.49 11.69
C ASP A 604 -8.69 19.77 11.65
N TRP A 605 -10.00 19.63 11.86
CA TRP A 605 -10.98 20.69 11.94
C TRP A 605 -12.31 20.18 12.52
N PRO A 606 -13.03 20.99 13.33
CA PRO A 606 -12.63 22.29 13.85
C PRO A 606 -11.63 22.18 15.01
N PRO A 607 -10.87 23.24 15.34
CA PRO A 607 -9.88 23.17 16.43
C PRO A 607 -10.49 22.95 17.82
N ASP A 608 -11.79 23.22 17.99
CA ASP A 608 -12.56 22.99 19.21
C ASP A 608 -13.35 21.66 19.21
N ASP A 609 -12.98 20.72 18.32
CA ASP A 609 -13.51 19.37 18.35
C ASP A 609 -13.25 18.69 19.71
N GLN A 610 -14.24 17.93 20.18
CA GLN A 610 -14.23 17.26 21.49
C GLN A 610 -13.75 15.81 21.42
N GLN A 611 -13.43 15.30 20.23
CA GLN A 611 -12.89 13.95 20.05
C GLN A 611 -11.56 13.79 20.78
N PRO A 612 -11.29 12.61 21.37
CA PRO A 612 -10.01 12.34 21.99
C PRO A 612 -8.87 12.36 20.94
N PRO A 613 -7.66 12.81 21.31
CA PRO A 613 -6.50 12.75 20.43
C PRO A 613 -6.21 11.32 19.93
N TRP A 614 -5.66 11.23 18.72
CA TRP A 614 -5.25 9.98 18.10
C TRP A 614 -3.84 9.61 18.55
N GLY A 615 -3.78 8.76 19.58
CA GLY A 615 -2.55 8.42 20.26
C GLY A 615 -1.60 7.50 19.49
N ASP A 616 -2.02 6.88 18.38
CA ASP A 616 -1.28 5.90 17.57
C ASP A 616 -0.77 6.43 16.22
N VAL A 617 -1.23 7.61 15.81
CA VAL A 617 -0.81 8.28 14.56
C VAL A 617 -0.28 9.69 14.83
N THR A 618 0.46 10.21 13.86
CA THR A 618 0.95 11.59 13.81
C THR A 618 0.73 12.19 12.42
N TYR A 619 0.90 13.50 12.31
CA TYR A 619 0.86 14.21 11.03
C TYR A 619 2.25 14.29 10.40
N LEU A 620 2.34 14.02 9.09
CA LEU A 620 3.54 14.30 8.32
C LEU A 620 3.76 15.82 8.15
N ARG A 621 5.01 16.25 8.16
CA ARG A 621 5.41 17.64 7.91
C ARG A 621 5.65 17.83 6.42
N ILE A 622 4.57 18.09 5.68
CA ILE A 622 4.61 18.17 4.21
C ILE A 622 5.15 19.49 3.66
N TYR A 623 5.25 20.51 4.52
CA TYR A 623 5.91 21.78 4.26
C TYR A 623 6.90 22.08 5.38
N ASP A 624 8.02 22.70 5.04
CA ASP A 624 9.03 23.18 5.98
C ASP A 624 9.08 24.71 5.97
N HIS A 625 8.76 25.31 7.12
CA HIS A 625 8.88 26.74 7.33
C HIS A 625 9.10 27.03 8.83
N PRO A 626 10.04 27.93 9.21
CA PRO A 626 10.38 28.19 10.60
C PRO A 626 9.19 28.69 11.45
N ASP A 627 8.35 29.57 10.88
CA ASP A 627 7.20 30.12 11.61
C ASP A 627 6.05 29.12 11.82
N PHE A 628 6.09 27.95 11.17
CA PHE A 628 5.00 26.96 11.16
C PHE A 628 5.44 25.57 11.66
N ASN A 629 6.46 25.53 12.53
CA ASN A 629 6.91 24.29 13.16
C ASN A 629 5.97 23.83 14.29
N TYR A 630 4.70 23.55 13.97
CA TYR A 630 3.69 23.04 14.89
C TYR A 630 2.56 22.34 14.14
N ILE A 631 1.79 21.53 14.85
CA ILE A 631 0.58 20.88 14.33
C ILE A 631 -0.64 21.74 14.68
N ALA A 632 -1.33 22.26 13.68
CA ALA A 632 -2.64 22.92 13.82
C ALA A 632 -3.35 22.96 12.46
N TYR A 633 -4.63 23.36 12.42
CA TYR A 633 -5.43 23.46 11.19
C TYR A 633 -4.71 24.19 10.04
N ASN A 634 -3.93 25.24 10.31
CA ASN A 634 -3.20 26.05 9.31
C ASN A 634 -1.86 25.44 8.86
N THR A 635 -1.47 24.29 9.40
CA THR A 635 -0.30 23.50 8.97
C THR A 635 -0.66 22.09 8.52
N ILE A 636 -1.90 21.65 8.75
CA ILE A 636 -2.34 20.29 8.42
C ILE A 636 -3.51 20.18 7.45
N ARG A 637 -4.29 21.24 7.22
CA ARG A 637 -5.45 21.23 6.30
C ARG A 637 -5.65 22.55 5.54
N MET A 638 -5.82 23.66 6.26
CA MET A 638 -6.17 24.97 5.69
C MET A 638 -4.94 25.81 5.28
N TYR A 639 -3.78 25.16 5.09
CA TYR A 639 -2.43 25.73 4.94
C TYR A 639 -2.35 27.26 4.73
N ASP A 640 -1.73 27.97 5.69
CA ASP A 640 -1.48 29.41 5.52
C ASP A 640 -0.71 29.68 4.23
N GLN A 641 -1.08 30.70 3.46
CA GLN A 641 -0.45 31.00 2.16
C GLN A 641 1.05 31.30 2.24
N ARG A 642 1.57 31.69 3.41
CA ARG A 642 3.03 31.84 3.63
C ARG A 642 3.72 30.48 3.71
N LEU A 643 3.03 29.48 4.27
CA LEU A 643 3.50 28.09 4.36
C LEU A 643 3.37 27.37 3.02
N ALA A 644 2.22 27.48 2.36
CA ALA A 644 1.86 26.75 1.12
C ALA A 644 2.55 27.27 -0.15
N ARG A 645 3.80 27.71 -0.05
CA ARG A 645 4.63 28.10 -1.20
C ARG A 645 5.44 26.90 -1.69
N SER A 646 5.70 26.85 -2.99
CA SER A 646 6.46 25.76 -3.60
C SER A 646 7.86 25.61 -3.01
N GLU A 647 8.52 26.70 -2.59
CA GLU A 647 9.85 26.64 -1.95
C GLU A 647 9.86 25.93 -0.60
N ASN A 648 8.72 25.89 0.10
CA ASN A 648 8.58 25.25 1.40
C ASN A 648 8.17 23.77 1.29
N ALA A 649 7.82 23.29 0.09
CA ALA A 649 7.37 21.91 -0.09
C ALA A 649 8.52 20.94 0.20
N VAL A 650 8.27 19.93 1.05
CA VAL A 650 9.24 18.87 1.33
C VAL A 650 9.24 17.89 0.15
N ALA A 651 9.96 18.24 -0.92
CA ALA A 651 9.89 17.57 -2.21
C ALA A 651 10.11 16.05 -2.14
N ASP A 652 11.13 15.60 -1.39
CA ASP A 652 11.40 14.16 -1.24
C ASP A 652 10.24 13.39 -0.57
N LEU A 653 9.56 14.02 0.39
CA LEU A 653 8.39 13.43 1.05
C LEU A 653 7.22 13.36 0.07
N TRP A 654 7.00 14.42 -0.72
CA TRP A 654 5.96 14.46 -1.75
C TRP A 654 6.18 13.37 -2.79
N ASP A 655 7.41 13.22 -3.27
CA ASP A 655 7.78 12.17 -4.23
C ASP A 655 7.60 10.77 -3.61
N ARG A 656 7.90 10.61 -2.31
CA ARG A 656 7.67 9.36 -1.59
C ARG A 656 6.19 9.03 -1.43
N ILE A 657 5.33 10.02 -1.19
CA ILE A 657 3.87 9.83 -1.13
C ILE A 657 3.31 9.47 -2.51
N ALA A 658 3.68 10.23 -3.55
CA ALA A 658 3.22 10.00 -4.92
C ALA A 658 3.65 8.64 -5.50
N GLY A 659 4.74 8.05 -5.00
CA GLY A 659 5.22 6.73 -5.40
C GLY A 659 4.46 5.53 -4.79
N ILE A 660 3.56 5.74 -3.82
CA ILE A 660 2.87 4.64 -3.12
C ILE A 660 1.93 3.89 -4.07
N LEU A 661 1.03 4.58 -4.77
CA LEU A 661 0.08 3.91 -5.67
C LEU A 661 0.77 3.18 -6.84
N PRO A 662 1.76 3.79 -7.55
CA PRO A 662 2.55 3.07 -8.55
C PRO A 662 3.25 1.81 -8.01
N HIS A 663 3.70 1.81 -6.75
CA HIS A 663 4.29 0.62 -6.14
C HIS A 663 3.27 -0.53 -6.07
N PHE A 664 2.05 -0.27 -5.59
CA PHE A 664 1.02 -1.30 -5.49
C PHE A 664 0.49 -1.76 -6.85
N GLN A 665 0.35 -0.86 -7.82
CA GLN A 665 -0.06 -1.21 -9.18
C GLN A 665 0.96 -2.13 -9.84
N ASN A 666 2.24 -1.77 -9.82
CA ASN A 666 3.29 -2.56 -10.48
C ASN A 666 3.54 -3.91 -9.78
N ARG A 667 3.37 -3.97 -8.46
CA ARG A 667 3.67 -5.18 -7.68
C ARG A 667 2.51 -6.16 -7.63
N PHE A 668 1.29 -5.64 -7.45
CA PHE A 668 0.11 -6.44 -7.14
C PHE A 668 -1.01 -6.31 -8.16
N GLY A 669 -1.05 -5.24 -8.96
CA GLY A 669 -2.08 -5.03 -9.97
C GLY A 669 -3.42 -4.55 -9.40
N ILE A 670 -3.42 -3.74 -8.33
CA ILE A 670 -4.67 -3.13 -7.83
C ILE A 670 -5.30 -2.20 -8.87
N ASP A 671 -6.63 -2.06 -8.84
CA ASP A 671 -7.43 -1.35 -9.84
C ASP A 671 -7.82 0.07 -9.43
N GLY A 672 -7.81 0.35 -8.13
CA GLY A 672 -8.14 1.66 -7.60
C GLY A 672 -7.64 1.88 -6.17
N ALA A 673 -7.82 3.11 -5.68
CA ALA A 673 -7.52 3.47 -4.31
C ALA A 673 -8.61 4.37 -3.73
N MET A 674 -8.93 4.16 -2.45
CA MET A 674 -9.68 5.13 -1.66
C MET A 674 -8.70 5.97 -0.86
N ILE A 675 -8.83 7.30 -0.95
CA ILE A 675 -7.93 8.24 -0.29
C ILE A 675 -8.64 8.83 0.93
N ASP A 676 -8.20 8.38 2.10
CA ASP A 676 -8.58 8.93 3.40
C ASP A 676 -7.76 10.22 3.65
N MET A 677 -8.41 11.20 4.29
CA MET A 677 -7.89 12.53 4.53
C MET A 677 -7.37 13.24 3.27
N GLY A 678 -7.91 12.92 2.09
CA GLY A 678 -7.50 13.53 0.83
C GLY A 678 -7.63 15.06 0.82
N HIS A 679 -8.65 15.59 1.52
CA HIS A 679 -8.89 17.04 1.68
C HIS A 679 -7.79 17.76 2.46
N ALA A 680 -6.97 17.04 3.21
CA ALA A 680 -5.87 17.59 3.97
C ALA A 680 -4.55 17.60 3.17
N LEU A 681 -4.52 17.03 1.96
CA LEU A 681 -3.34 17.08 1.09
C LEU A 681 -3.36 18.35 0.23
N PRO A 682 -2.20 18.96 -0.05
CA PRO A 682 -2.10 20.03 -1.03
C PRO A 682 -2.55 19.57 -2.40
N THR A 683 -3.27 20.43 -3.12
CA THR A 683 -3.79 20.13 -4.47
C THR A 683 -2.68 19.67 -5.43
N ASP A 684 -1.50 20.30 -5.39
CA ASP A 684 -0.37 19.93 -6.24
C ASP A 684 0.19 18.54 -5.91
N LEU A 685 0.24 18.16 -4.63
CA LEU A 685 0.64 16.83 -4.21
C LEU A 685 -0.40 15.79 -4.67
N MET A 686 -1.68 16.08 -4.47
CA MET A 686 -2.76 15.19 -4.92
C MET A 686 -2.74 15.02 -6.45
N ALA A 687 -2.50 16.08 -7.21
CA ALA A 687 -2.34 16.01 -8.66
C ALA A 687 -1.16 15.10 -9.08
N ARG A 688 -0.04 15.10 -8.34
CA ARG A 688 1.07 14.15 -8.57
C ARG A 688 0.68 12.71 -8.27
N VAL A 689 -0.08 12.47 -7.19
CA VAL A 689 -0.60 11.14 -6.85
C VAL A 689 -1.50 10.62 -7.98
N VAL A 690 -2.45 11.45 -8.45
CA VAL A 690 -3.34 11.12 -9.58
C VAL A 690 -2.55 10.81 -10.84
N ALA A 691 -1.59 11.68 -11.19
CA ALA A 691 -0.77 11.53 -12.39
C ALA A 691 0.12 10.29 -12.34
N GLY A 692 0.69 9.97 -11.18
CA GLY A 692 1.47 8.75 -10.95
C GLY A 692 0.63 7.50 -11.17
N ALA A 693 -0.55 7.43 -10.54
CA ALA A 693 -1.43 6.27 -10.64
C ALA A 693 -1.96 6.06 -12.07
N ARG A 694 -2.46 7.12 -12.71
CA ARG A 694 -2.99 7.06 -14.08
C ARG A 694 -1.92 6.97 -15.16
N GLY A 695 -0.68 7.31 -14.82
CA GLY A 695 0.49 7.06 -15.67
C GLY A 695 0.84 5.58 -15.81
N VAL A 696 0.58 4.78 -14.76
CA VAL A 696 0.73 3.32 -14.78
C VAL A 696 -0.49 2.65 -15.43
N ASP A 697 -1.70 3.02 -14.98
CA ASP A 697 -2.96 2.51 -15.53
C ASP A 697 -3.96 3.66 -15.77
N PRO A 698 -4.22 4.05 -17.03
CA PRO A 698 -5.19 5.09 -17.36
C PRO A 698 -6.63 4.78 -16.93
N SER A 699 -6.95 3.55 -16.52
CA SER A 699 -8.26 3.15 -15.99
C SER A 699 -8.34 3.13 -14.47
N PHE A 700 -7.26 3.48 -13.76
CA PHE A 700 -7.20 3.45 -12.30
C PHE A 700 -8.23 4.39 -11.67
N ALA A 701 -9.01 3.87 -10.72
CA ALA A 701 -10.04 4.65 -10.01
C ALA A 701 -9.50 5.27 -8.72
N LEU A 702 -9.90 6.51 -8.45
CA LEU A 702 -9.62 7.19 -7.19
C LEU A 702 -10.94 7.54 -6.51
N TRP A 703 -11.12 7.09 -5.28
CA TRP A 703 -12.29 7.40 -4.46
C TRP A 703 -11.88 8.30 -3.29
N GLU A 704 -12.75 9.21 -2.89
CA GLU A 704 -12.50 10.12 -1.76
C GLU A 704 -13.34 9.75 -0.53
N GLU A 705 -12.74 9.91 0.64
CA GLU A 705 -13.45 9.89 1.92
C GLU A 705 -14.07 11.28 2.22
N HIS A 706 -14.98 11.75 1.35
CA HIS A 706 -15.73 12.98 1.58
C HIS A 706 -17.24 12.73 1.73
N PHE A 707 -17.84 13.28 2.79
CA PHE A 707 -19.27 13.07 3.08
C PHE A 707 -20.21 13.90 2.19
N THR A 708 -19.71 15.00 1.64
CA THR A 708 -20.44 15.82 0.66
C THR A 708 -19.93 15.53 -0.74
N VAL A 709 -20.83 15.23 -1.67
CA VAL A 709 -20.47 15.00 -3.08
C VAL A 709 -20.26 16.35 -3.76
N ARG A 710 -19.09 16.56 -4.36
CA ARG A 710 -18.66 17.86 -4.91
C ARG A 710 -18.30 17.76 -6.39
N ALA A 711 -18.52 18.83 -7.15
CA ALA A 711 -18.11 18.90 -8.55
C ALA A 711 -16.59 19.09 -8.67
N GLU A 712 -15.99 19.77 -7.68
CA GLU A 712 -14.56 20.02 -7.57
C GLU A 712 -13.78 18.71 -7.46
N SER A 713 -14.27 17.75 -6.68
CA SER A 713 -13.63 16.43 -6.53
C SER A 713 -13.50 15.70 -7.87
N LYS A 714 -14.47 15.84 -8.78
CA LYS A 714 -14.37 15.28 -10.14
C LYS A 714 -13.24 15.93 -10.93
N ALA A 715 -13.09 17.26 -10.82
CA ALA A 715 -12.02 18.00 -11.47
C ALA A 715 -10.63 17.67 -10.88
N GLU A 716 -10.56 17.36 -9.58
CA GLU A 716 -9.37 16.87 -8.89
C GLU A 716 -9.00 15.42 -9.29
N GLY A 717 -9.91 14.73 -9.98
CA GLY A 717 -9.68 13.42 -10.57
C GLY A 717 -10.30 12.26 -9.81
N TYR A 718 -11.15 12.50 -8.81
CA TYR A 718 -11.90 11.43 -8.14
C TYR A 718 -13.05 10.91 -9.00
N ASN A 719 -13.38 9.63 -8.82
CA ASN A 719 -14.42 8.90 -9.53
C ASN A 719 -15.63 8.57 -8.65
N ALA A 720 -15.48 8.58 -7.33
CA ALA A 720 -16.56 8.35 -6.37
C ALA A 720 -16.24 8.98 -5.01
N SER A 721 -17.28 9.20 -4.22
CA SER A 721 -17.19 9.75 -2.86
C SER A 721 -17.89 8.82 -1.87
N ILE A 722 -17.39 8.71 -0.63
CA ILE A 722 -18.10 7.93 0.41
C ILE A 722 -19.53 8.43 0.62
N GLY A 723 -19.73 9.75 0.60
CA GLY A 723 -21.04 10.36 0.84
C GLY A 723 -21.54 10.09 2.26
N ASN A 724 -22.81 10.42 2.51
CA ASN A 724 -23.42 10.36 3.84
C ASN A 724 -24.77 9.64 3.86
N LEU A 725 -25.01 8.72 2.91
CA LEU A 725 -26.29 8.00 2.86
C LEU A 725 -26.54 7.20 4.14
N TRP A 726 -25.49 6.61 4.74
CA TRP A 726 -25.55 5.91 6.03
C TRP A 726 -26.11 6.77 7.18
N TRP A 727 -26.04 8.10 7.07
CA TRP A 727 -26.63 9.04 8.03
C TRP A 727 -28.08 9.39 7.68
N HIS A 728 -28.39 9.50 6.39
CA HIS A 728 -29.69 9.94 5.89
C HIS A 728 -30.71 8.80 5.83
N ILE A 729 -30.30 7.57 5.52
CA ILE A 729 -31.19 6.45 5.20
C ILE A 729 -32.13 6.05 6.35
N HIS A 730 -31.74 6.33 7.60
CA HIS A 730 -32.57 6.12 8.78
C HIS A 730 -33.21 7.40 9.34
N ARG A 731 -33.15 8.50 8.59
CA ARG A 731 -33.73 9.81 8.93
C ARG A 731 -34.61 10.28 7.75
N PRO A 732 -35.88 9.84 7.67
CA PRO A 732 -36.71 10.00 6.48
C PRO A 732 -36.84 11.44 5.94
N ASP A 733 -37.01 12.42 6.83
CA ASP A 733 -37.11 13.83 6.44
C ASP A 733 -35.83 14.33 5.76
N HIS A 734 -34.67 13.99 6.34
CA HIS A 734 -33.37 14.31 5.76
C HIS A 734 -33.10 13.53 4.48
N LEU A 735 -33.47 12.24 4.40
CA LEU A 735 -33.35 11.46 3.18
C LEU A 735 -34.10 12.14 2.02
N LYS A 736 -35.32 12.60 2.27
CA LYS A 736 -36.14 13.30 1.26
C LYS A 736 -35.51 14.62 0.82
N CYS A 737 -35.25 15.53 1.75
CA CYS A 737 -34.79 16.89 1.44
C CYS A 737 -33.32 16.93 0.98
N ASP A 738 -32.44 16.19 1.64
CA ASP A 738 -30.99 16.33 1.46
C ASP A 738 -30.42 15.40 0.39
N ILE A 739 -31.10 14.31 0.04
CA ILE A 739 -30.66 13.34 -0.97
C ILE A 739 -31.63 13.33 -2.16
N LEU A 740 -32.89 12.95 -1.96
CA LEU A 740 -33.80 12.68 -3.08
C LEU A 740 -34.14 13.96 -3.87
N GLU A 741 -34.45 15.06 -3.19
CA GLU A 741 -34.76 16.33 -3.85
C GLU A 741 -33.53 16.90 -4.59
N LYS A 742 -32.32 16.75 -4.03
CA LYS A 742 -31.08 17.15 -4.71
C LYS A 742 -30.83 16.30 -5.96
N LEU A 743 -31.03 14.98 -5.89
CA LEU A 743 -30.92 14.11 -7.06
C LEU A 743 -31.94 14.48 -8.15
N ALA A 744 -33.18 14.78 -7.77
CA ALA A 744 -34.24 15.15 -8.70
C ALA A 744 -34.01 16.52 -9.38
N THR A 745 -33.27 17.43 -8.73
CA THR A 745 -33.10 18.83 -9.21
C THR A 745 -31.73 19.09 -9.83
N LEU A 746 -30.67 18.55 -9.23
CA LEU A 746 -29.28 18.82 -9.59
C LEU A 746 -28.54 17.57 -10.09
N GLY A 747 -29.06 16.37 -9.80
CA GLY A 747 -28.36 15.12 -10.08
C GLY A 747 -27.21 14.90 -9.09
N SER A 748 -26.17 14.19 -9.52
CA SER A 748 -24.96 14.01 -8.72
C SER A 748 -23.71 14.17 -9.59
N PRO A 749 -22.74 15.03 -9.22
CA PRO A 749 -21.55 15.25 -10.04
C PRO A 749 -20.61 14.02 -10.06
N LEU A 750 -20.61 13.26 -8.97
CA LEU A 750 -19.93 11.98 -8.81
C LEU A 750 -20.90 10.94 -8.23
N PRO A 751 -20.74 9.64 -8.53
CA PRO A 751 -21.43 8.62 -7.76
C PRO A 751 -20.95 8.63 -6.30
N PHE A 752 -21.88 8.39 -5.38
CA PHE A 752 -21.58 8.22 -3.96
C PHE A 752 -21.90 6.79 -3.51
N PHE A 753 -21.44 6.39 -2.33
CA PHE A 753 -21.74 5.05 -1.82
C PHE A 753 -23.16 4.98 -1.26
N ALA A 754 -23.95 4.07 -1.81
CA ALA A 754 -25.20 3.62 -1.23
C ALA A 754 -24.91 2.64 -0.09
N ALA A 755 -24.24 3.14 0.95
CA ALA A 755 -23.86 2.40 2.14
C ALA A 755 -24.88 2.65 3.26
N PRO A 756 -25.56 1.61 3.80
CA PRO A 756 -26.36 1.74 5.03
C PRO A 756 -25.50 1.94 6.29
N GLU A 757 -24.27 1.46 6.27
CA GLU A 757 -23.29 1.53 7.35
C GLU A 757 -21.86 1.51 6.78
N THR A 758 -20.88 1.89 7.59
CA THR A 758 -19.44 1.82 7.29
C THR A 758 -18.69 1.27 8.50
N HIS A 759 -17.37 1.07 8.38
CA HIS A 759 -16.54 0.63 9.50
C HIS A 759 -16.47 1.64 10.66
N ASN A 760 -16.85 2.91 10.44
CA ASN A 760 -16.81 3.98 11.44
C ASN A 760 -18.16 4.32 12.06
N THR A 761 -19.27 3.69 11.63
CA THR A 761 -20.64 4.05 12.06
C THR A 761 -21.28 2.96 12.92
N PRO A 762 -22.42 3.22 13.59
CA PRO A 762 -23.24 2.15 14.14
C PRO A 762 -23.62 1.15 13.04
N ARG A 763 -23.75 -0.12 13.41
CA ARG A 763 -24.31 -1.12 12.52
C ARG A 763 -25.78 -0.79 12.24
N CYS A 764 -26.20 -0.90 10.99
CA CYS A 764 -27.58 -0.71 10.57
C CYS A 764 -28.51 -1.68 11.31
N ALA A 765 -28.07 -2.93 11.53
CA ALA A 765 -28.86 -3.92 12.26
C ALA A 765 -28.94 -3.65 13.78
N SER A 766 -28.09 -2.78 14.35
CA SER A 766 -28.22 -2.36 15.76
C SER A 766 -29.23 -1.22 15.95
N ARG A 767 -29.69 -0.61 14.85
CA ARG A 767 -30.70 0.45 14.91
C ARG A 767 -32.10 -0.13 15.13
N ARG A 768 -33.03 0.75 15.52
CA ARG A 768 -34.45 0.39 15.70
C ARG A 768 -35.01 -0.23 14.41
N GLY A 769 -35.64 -1.40 14.55
CA GLY A 769 -36.12 -2.21 13.43
C GLY A 769 -35.17 -3.35 13.02
N GLY A 770 -33.94 -3.37 13.55
CA GLY A 770 -33.00 -4.48 13.41
C GLY A 770 -32.69 -4.85 11.95
N VAL A 771 -32.61 -6.15 11.68
CA VAL A 771 -32.42 -6.70 10.34
C VAL A 771 -33.47 -6.21 9.33
N GLY A 772 -34.71 -5.98 9.75
CA GLY A 772 -35.74 -5.41 8.87
C GLY A 772 -35.40 -3.99 8.40
N HIS A 773 -34.82 -3.18 9.27
CA HIS A 773 -34.30 -1.85 8.91
C HIS A 773 -33.09 -1.95 7.97
N SER A 774 -32.20 -2.92 8.17
CA SER A 774 -31.11 -3.21 7.22
C SER A 774 -31.63 -3.59 5.85
N LYS A 775 -32.62 -4.49 5.77
CA LYS A 775 -33.25 -4.88 4.50
C LYS A 775 -33.85 -3.67 3.78
N PHE A 776 -34.61 -2.82 4.49
CA PHE A 776 -35.14 -1.56 3.95
C PHE A 776 -34.02 -0.67 3.39
N SER A 777 -32.99 -0.39 4.19
CA SER A 777 -31.93 0.56 3.85
C SER A 777 -31.13 0.12 2.63
N TRP A 778 -30.82 -1.19 2.56
CA TRP A 778 -30.14 -1.77 1.41
C TRP A 778 -30.99 -1.70 0.13
N VAL A 779 -32.20 -2.25 0.17
CA VAL A 779 -33.09 -2.29 -1.01
C VAL A 779 -33.40 -0.89 -1.51
N PHE A 780 -33.64 0.07 -0.61
CA PHE A 780 -33.91 1.45 -0.98
C PHE A 780 -32.68 2.13 -1.62
N GLY A 781 -31.47 1.89 -1.10
CA GLY A 781 -30.24 2.51 -1.60
C GLY A 781 -29.76 1.96 -2.94
N VAL A 782 -29.94 0.66 -3.19
CA VAL A 782 -29.40 -0.06 -4.38
C VAL A 782 -29.90 0.49 -5.72
N PHE A 783 -31.01 1.21 -5.79
CA PHE A 783 -31.54 1.75 -7.06
C PHE A 783 -31.35 3.27 -7.22
N LEU A 784 -30.65 3.91 -6.26
CA LEU A 784 -30.19 5.29 -6.42
C LEU A 784 -29.07 5.36 -7.49
N PRO A 785 -28.82 6.54 -8.11
CA PRO A 785 -27.65 6.80 -8.96
C PRO A 785 -26.37 6.87 -8.12
N ALA A 786 -26.08 5.78 -7.43
CA ALA A 786 -25.05 5.58 -6.42
C ALA A 786 -24.43 4.19 -6.59
N ILE A 787 -23.31 3.95 -5.93
CA ILE A 787 -22.57 2.67 -5.92
C ILE A 787 -23.03 1.86 -4.70
N PRO A 788 -23.70 0.69 -4.88
CA PRO A 788 -23.97 -0.21 -3.77
C PRO A 788 -22.68 -0.56 -3.03
N PHE A 789 -22.67 -0.33 -1.72
CA PHE A 789 -21.47 -0.51 -0.91
C PHE A 789 -21.84 -1.29 0.36
N LEU A 790 -21.37 -2.53 0.43
CA LEU A 790 -21.64 -3.47 1.49
C LEU A 790 -20.43 -3.52 2.44
N HIS A 791 -20.54 -2.95 3.63
CA HIS A 791 -19.52 -3.14 4.66
C HIS A 791 -19.65 -4.56 5.24
N SER A 792 -18.55 -5.32 5.26
CA SER A 792 -18.56 -6.71 5.70
C SER A 792 -19.17 -6.89 7.08
N GLY A 793 -20.03 -7.89 7.22
CA GLY A 793 -20.84 -8.16 8.41
C GLY A 793 -22.26 -7.62 8.30
N PHE A 794 -22.53 -6.65 7.42
CA PHE A 794 -23.90 -6.20 7.13
C PHE A 794 -24.77 -7.37 6.67
N GLU A 795 -24.26 -8.22 5.78
CA GLU A 795 -24.96 -9.38 5.24
C GLU A 795 -25.28 -10.45 6.29
N LEU A 796 -24.58 -10.40 7.43
CA LEU A 796 -24.78 -11.28 8.59
C LEU A 796 -25.70 -10.64 9.64
N GLY A 797 -26.08 -9.37 9.46
CA GLY A 797 -26.85 -8.62 10.44
C GLY A 797 -26.05 -8.27 11.70
N GLU A 798 -24.73 -8.08 11.57
CA GLU A 798 -23.85 -7.68 12.67
C GLU A 798 -24.41 -6.49 13.44
N THR A 799 -24.34 -6.53 14.77
CA THR A 799 -24.82 -5.43 15.64
C THR A 799 -23.68 -4.75 16.40
N THR A 800 -22.52 -5.39 16.49
CA THR A 800 -21.33 -4.81 17.10
C THR A 800 -20.61 -3.92 16.09
N PRO A 801 -20.38 -2.63 16.39
CA PRO A 801 -19.67 -1.74 15.48
C PRO A 801 -18.19 -2.11 15.36
N VAL A 802 -17.59 -1.84 14.20
CA VAL A 802 -16.14 -2.00 14.00
C VAL A 802 -15.36 -0.93 14.75
N ASN A 803 -15.86 0.31 14.70
CA ASN A 803 -15.34 1.48 15.39
C ASN A 803 -16.48 2.45 15.76
N THR A 804 -16.21 3.39 16.66
CA THR A 804 -17.19 4.36 17.19
C THR A 804 -16.97 5.80 16.69
N GLY A 805 -16.41 5.97 15.49
CA GLY A 805 -15.98 7.27 14.98
C GLY A 805 -17.10 8.26 14.63
N LEU A 806 -18.19 7.81 14.01
CA LEU A 806 -19.21 8.65 13.38
C LEU A 806 -20.63 8.27 13.82
N ASP A 807 -21.47 9.27 14.13
CA ASP A 807 -22.91 9.11 14.47
C ASP A 807 -23.18 8.23 15.71
N PHE A 808 -22.31 8.34 16.71
CA PHE A 808 -22.54 7.85 18.08
C PHE A 808 -22.78 9.02 19.02
N THR A 809 -23.75 8.88 19.92
CA THR A 809 -23.77 9.69 21.14
C THR A 809 -22.62 9.28 22.06
N LEU A 810 -22.19 10.18 22.96
CA LEU A 810 -21.14 9.87 23.93
C LEU A 810 -21.48 8.64 24.79
N ASP A 811 -22.75 8.47 25.14
CA ASP A 811 -23.21 7.33 25.94
C ASP A 811 -23.27 6.01 25.15
N GLU A 812 -23.53 6.06 23.84
CA GLU A 812 -23.42 4.89 22.97
C GLU A 812 -21.96 4.49 22.77
N ALA A 813 -21.08 5.46 22.47
CA ALA A 813 -19.66 5.20 22.29
C ALA A 813 -19.02 4.58 23.54
N ARG A 814 -19.42 5.03 24.74
CA ARG A 814 -18.97 4.46 26.03
C ARG A 814 -19.32 2.98 26.22
N ARG A 815 -20.33 2.44 25.53
CA ARG A 815 -20.70 1.02 25.60
C ARG A 815 -19.75 0.12 24.82
N PHE A 816 -18.98 0.70 23.89
CA PHE A 816 -18.02 -0.01 23.06
C PHE A 816 -16.61 0.53 23.30
N PRO A 817 -15.99 0.22 24.45
CA PRO A 817 -14.62 0.63 24.73
C PRO A 817 -13.63 0.02 23.74
N GLU A 818 -12.45 0.64 23.59
CA GLU A 818 -11.46 0.26 22.57
C GLU A 818 -11.07 -1.23 22.58
N HIS A 819 -11.11 -1.91 23.73
CA HIS A 819 -10.74 -3.33 23.85
C HIS A 819 -11.79 -4.33 23.32
N VAL A 820 -12.99 -3.89 22.95
CA VAL A 820 -14.01 -4.76 22.32
C VAL A 820 -14.19 -4.48 20.82
N LEU A 821 -13.58 -3.41 20.30
CA LEU A 821 -13.77 -2.98 18.92
C LEU A 821 -12.89 -3.80 17.96
N PRO A 822 -13.44 -4.36 16.87
CA PRO A 822 -12.68 -5.03 15.81
C PRO A 822 -11.61 -4.15 15.15
N LEU A 823 -11.76 -2.81 15.18
CA LEU A 823 -10.73 -1.89 14.69
C LEU A 823 -9.44 -1.92 15.55
N PHE A 824 -9.44 -2.54 16.72
CA PHE A 824 -8.25 -2.62 17.57
C PHE A 824 -7.92 -4.03 18.05
N ASN A 825 -8.82 -5.00 17.89
CA ASN A 825 -8.69 -6.33 18.50
C ASN A 825 -9.04 -7.47 17.53
N ALA A 826 -8.59 -8.67 17.88
CA ALA A 826 -8.93 -9.91 17.19
C ALA A 826 -10.40 -10.28 17.49
N VAL A 827 -11.28 -10.02 16.52
CA VAL A 827 -12.72 -10.29 16.61
C VAL A 827 -13.19 -10.88 15.28
N ALA A 828 -13.93 -11.98 15.35
CA ALA A 828 -14.62 -12.58 14.21
C ALA A 828 -16.08 -12.11 14.15
N TYR A 829 -16.62 -12.05 12.94
CA TYR A 829 -18.05 -11.87 12.74
C TYR A 829 -18.81 -13.18 13.00
N ASP A 830 -20.11 -13.05 13.27
CA ASP A 830 -21.03 -14.17 13.42
C ASP A 830 -21.38 -14.77 12.05
N TRP A 831 -20.42 -15.50 11.48
CA TRP A 831 -20.60 -16.24 10.23
C TRP A 831 -21.63 -17.38 10.32
N LEU A 832 -22.16 -17.65 11.51
CA LEU A 832 -23.20 -18.64 11.77
C LEU A 832 -24.59 -17.99 11.92
N ALA A 833 -24.69 -16.67 11.71
CA ALA A 833 -25.95 -15.94 11.75
C ALA A 833 -26.91 -16.32 10.60
N SER A 834 -28.17 -15.91 10.76
CA SER A 834 -29.24 -16.14 9.78
C SER A 834 -28.94 -15.47 8.42
N PRO A 835 -29.17 -16.15 7.28
CA PRO A 835 -28.86 -15.62 5.95
C PRO A 835 -29.93 -14.65 5.38
N GLU A 836 -30.79 -14.05 6.21
CA GLU A 836 -31.95 -13.27 5.74
C GLU A 836 -31.57 -12.10 4.81
N LEU A 837 -30.50 -11.36 5.13
CA LEU A 837 -30.04 -10.23 4.31
C LEU A 837 -29.37 -10.67 3.02
N ILE A 838 -28.71 -11.83 3.01
CA ILE A 838 -27.99 -12.35 1.84
C ILE A 838 -28.92 -12.48 0.63
N GLU A 839 -30.12 -13.01 0.82
CA GLU A 839 -31.08 -13.16 -0.29
C GLU A 839 -31.63 -11.81 -0.77
N ALA A 840 -31.92 -10.89 0.15
CA ALA A 840 -32.34 -9.53 -0.22
C ALA A 840 -31.25 -8.80 -1.01
N ILE A 841 -29.97 -8.99 -0.65
CA ILE A 841 -28.80 -8.45 -1.35
C ILE A 841 -28.73 -9.02 -2.76
N ARG A 842 -28.69 -10.35 -2.90
CA ARG A 842 -28.62 -11.03 -4.20
C ARG A 842 -29.74 -10.60 -5.14
N ARG A 843 -30.97 -10.59 -4.63
CA ARG A 843 -32.16 -10.27 -5.41
C ARG A 843 -32.17 -8.82 -5.88
N SER A 844 -31.87 -7.87 -4.99
CA SER A 844 -31.82 -6.45 -5.36
C SER A 844 -30.68 -6.13 -6.34
N VAL A 845 -29.49 -6.70 -6.16
CA VAL A 845 -28.36 -6.53 -7.09
C VAL A 845 -28.66 -7.16 -8.46
N THR A 846 -29.32 -8.32 -8.49
CA THR A 846 -29.77 -8.94 -9.76
C THR A 846 -30.70 -8.01 -10.52
N ILE A 847 -31.71 -7.44 -9.86
CA ILE A 847 -32.63 -6.49 -10.49
C ILE A 847 -31.89 -5.22 -10.93
N ARG A 848 -30.95 -4.71 -10.12
CA ARG A 848 -30.13 -3.55 -10.50
C ARG A 848 -29.39 -3.79 -11.80
N HIS A 849 -28.76 -4.96 -12.00
CA HIS A 849 -28.02 -5.26 -13.22
C HIS A 849 -28.89 -5.24 -14.47
N GLU A 850 -30.16 -5.67 -14.37
CA GLU A 850 -31.11 -5.61 -15.51
C GLU A 850 -31.39 -4.18 -15.98
N PHE A 851 -31.32 -3.20 -15.06
CA PHE A 851 -31.59 -1.79 -15.33
C PHE A 851 -30.37 -0.88 -15.14
N GLU A 852 -29.15 -1.44 -15.17
CA GLU A 852 -27.92 -0.74 -14.76
C GLU A 852 -27.76 0.62 -15.45
N ASP A 853 -27.89 0.66 -16.80
CA ASP A 853 -27.71 1.90 -17.56
C ASP A 853 -28.74 3.00 -17.21
N LEU A 854 -29.96 2.64 -16.79
CA LEU A 854 -30.93 3.60 -16.29
C LEU A 854 -30.53 4.09 -14.90
N ILE A 855 -30.11 3.18 -14.02
CA ILE A 855 -29.80 3.49 -12.62
C ILE A 855 -28.52 4.35 -12.51
N ILE A 856 -27.49 4.09 -13.29
CA ILE A 856 -26.23 4.85 -13.20
C ILE A 856 -26.29 6.20 -13.93
N ASN A 857 -27.37 6.47 -14.67
CA ASN A 857 -27.56 7.75 -15.33
C ASN A 857 -27.69 8.86 -14.28
N GLU A 858 -26.87 9.90 -14.42
CA GLU A 858 -26.79 11.04 -13.51
C GLU A 858 -27.73 12.18 -13.88
N ASP A 859 -28.36 12.09 -15.06
CA ASP A 859 -29.31 13.07 -15.56
C ASP A 859 -30.53 13.16 -14.61
N PRO A 860 -30.79 14.34 -14.02
CA PRO A 860 -31.96 14.57 -13.17
C PRO A 860 -33.28 14.21 -13.85
N GLU A 861 -33.37 14.28 -15.18
CA GLU A 861 -34.58 13.91 -15.93
C GLU A 861 -34.96 12.43 -15.76
N THR A 862 -33.98 11.58 -15.41
CA THR A 862 -34.21 10.16 -15.13
C THR A 862 -34.65 9.87 -13.71
N PHE A 863 -34.77 10.89 -12.85
CA PHE A 863 -35.08 10.75 -11.43
C PHE A 863 -36.27 11.63 -11.04
N ALA A 864 -37.27 11.05 -10.37
CA ALA A 864 -38.43 11.82 -9.89
C ALA A 864 -38.89 11.35 -8.52
N ILE A 865 -39.47 12.27 -7.74
CA ILE A 865 -40.17 11.96 -6.50
C ILE A 865 -41.68 11.91 -6.81
N PRO A 866 -42.35 10.75 -6.67
CA PRO A 866 -43.78 10.65 -6.95
C PRO A 866 -44.60 11.34 -5.87
N GLN A 867 -45.84 11.69 -6.20
CA GLN A 867 -46.75 12.26 -5.21
C GLN A 867 -47.36 11.15 -4.35
N LEU A 868 -47.21 11.26 -3.03
CA LEU A 868 -47.70 10.31 -2.04
C LEU A 868 -48.90 10.89 -1.27
N SER A 869 -49.81 10.03 -0.82
CA SER A 869 -50.94 10.44 0.03
C SER A 869 -50.58 10.65 1.51
N THR A 870 -49.34 10.35 1.89
CA THR A 870 -48.81 10.40 3.26
C THR A 870 -47.31 10.69 3.21
N ASP A 871 -46.80 11.41 4.21
CA ASP A 871 -45.37 11.66 4.39
C ASP A 871 -44.66 10.57 5.20
N GLU A 872 -45.40 9.57 5.72
CA GLU A 872 -44.83 8.45 6.49
C GLU A 872 -44.04 7.45 5.64
N VAL A 873 -44.19 7.53 4.31
CA VAL A 873 -43.55 6.65 3.32
C VAL A 873 -42.65 7.49 2.43
N THR A 874 -41.52 6.92 2.01
CA THR A 874 -40.59 7.58 1.09
C THR A 874 -40.52 6.79 -0.21
N ALA A 875 -40.47 7.49 -1.34
CA ALA A 875 -40.39 6.87 -2.65
C ALA A 875 -39.60 7.71 -3.65
N TYR A 876 -39.07 7.05 -4.67
CA TYR A 876 -38.53 7.69 -5.86
C TYR A 876 -38.75 6.81 -7.09
N VAL A 877 -38.66 7.43 -8.26
CA VAL A 877 -38.84 6.79 -9.56
C VAL A 877 -37.57 7.01 -10.38
N ARG A 878 -37.05 5.94 -10.99
CA ARG A 878 -36.13 6.02 -12.11
C ARG A 878 -36.88 5.74 -13.40
N GLN A 879 -36.75 6.59 -14.41
CA GLN A 879 -37.45 6.36 -15.67
C GLN A 879 -36.72 6.91 -16.88
N ASP A 880 -36.93 6.25 -18.02
CA ASP A 880 -36.61 6.78 -19.35
C ASP A 880 -37.83 6.57 -20.28
N ALA A 881 -37.65 6.74 -21.59
CA ALA A 881 -38.72 6.58 -22.57
C ALA A 881 -39.33 5.16 -22.61
N LEU A 882 -38.58 4.15 -22.16
CA LEU A 882 -38.95 2.75 -22.24
C LEU A 882 -39.04 2.07 -20.88
N ARG A 883 -38.44 2.57 -19.81
CA ARG A 883 -38.27 1.81 -18.57
C ARG A 883 -38.71 2.64 -17.38
N THR A 884 -39.22 1.96 -16.35
CA THR A 884 -39.62 2.60 -15.09
C THR A 884 -39.28 1.69 -13.92
N ILE A 885 -38.66 2.26 -12.90
CA ILE A 885 -38.40 1.64 -11.60
C ILE A 885 -39.02 2.54 -10.53
N LEU A 886 -40.04 2.06 -9.84
CA LEU A 886 -40.56 2.69 -8.63
C LEU A 886 -39.97 1.97 -7.41
N VAL A 887 -39.31 2.74 -6.55
CA VAL A 887 -38.84 2.27 -5.25
C VAL A 887 -39.64 2.99 -4.19
N ILE A 888 -40.29 2.23 -3.31
CA ILE A 888 -41.13 2.77 -2.24
C ILE A 888 -40.84 2.02 -0.95
N GLY A 889 -40.72 2.76 0.14
CA GLY A 889 -40.31 2.19 1.42
C GLY A 889 -41.03 2.82 2.60
N ASN A 890 -41.48 1.98 3.51
CA ASN A 890 -42.04 2.36 4.81
C ASN A 890 -40.93 2.30 5.87
N PRO A 891 -40.32 3.44 6.25
CA PRO A 891 -39.28 3.47 7.27
C PRO A 891 -39.83 3.27 8.69
N SER A 892 -41.15 3.25 8.92
CA SER A 892 -41.73 3.19 10.26
C SER A 892 -41.85 1.77 10.82
N ASP A 893 -42.20 1.69 12.11
CA ASP A 893 -42.55 0.44 12.80
C ASP A 893 -44.05 0.12 12.72
N GLN A 894 -44.82 0.88 11.96
CA GLN A 894 -46.26 0.71 11.83
C GLN A 894 -46.65 0.35 10.40
N PHE A 895 -47.85 -0.21 10.22
CA PHE A 895 -48.42 -0.35 8.90
C PHE A 895 -48.81 1.01 8.36
N CYS A 896 -48.58 1.25 7.08
CA CYS A 896 -48.97 2.49 6.42
C CYS A 896 -49.78 2.21 5.15
N ASP A 897 -50.92 2.86 5.01
CA ASP A 897 -51.71 2.86 3.78
C ASP A 897 -51.28 4.04 2.92
N VAL A 898 -50.85 3.77 1.68
CA VAL A 898 -50.33 4.80 0.76
C VAL A 898 -50.94 4.65 -0.62
N ALA A 899 -51.29 5.80 -1.21
CA ALA A 899 -51.61 5.95 -2.61
C ALA A 899 -50.49 6.74 -3.31
N VAL A 900 -49.93 6.16 -4.38
CA VAL A 900 -48.89 6.77 -5.20
C VAL A 900 -49.50 7.30 -6.49
N GLN A 901 -49.22 8.57 -6.81
CA GLN A 901 -49.65 9.25 -8.03
C GLN A 901 -48.43 9.70 -8.85
N GLY A 902 -48.64 9.97 -10.14
CA GLY A 902 -47.56 10.42 -11.03
C GLY A 902 -46.72 9.29 -11.64
N ILE A 903 -47.16 8.03 -11.52
CA ILE A 903 -46.55 6.89 -12.19
C ILE A 903 -47.17 6.78 -13.59
N ARG A 904 -46.37 6.93 -14.65
CA ARG A 904 -46.85 6.83 -16.04
C ARG A 904 -47.26 5.38 -16.37
N ARG A 905 -48.53 4.96 -16.28
CA ARG A 905 -49.18 3.83 -17.03
C ARG A 905 -50.71 3.78 -16.85
N GLU A 906 -51.36 2.99 -17.72
CA GLU A 906 -52.77 2.58 -17.66
C GLU A 906 -53.08 1.68 -16.44
N ASP A 907 -54.36 1.55 -16.09
CA ASP A 907 -54.84 0.70 -15.00
C ASP A 907 -54.42 -0.77 -15.15
N GLY A 908 -54.16 -1.46 -14.03
CA GLY A 908 -53.61 -2.82 -14.04
C GLY A 908 -53.10 -3.27 -12.67
N GLU A 909 -52.11 -4.17 -12.67
CA GLU A 909 -51.47 -4.67 -11.45
C GLU A 909 -49.96 -4.74 -11.65
N TRP A 910 -49.20 -4.23 -10.68
CA TRP A 910 -47.75 -4.31 -10.65
C TRP A 910 -47.30 -5.30 -9.58
N ILE A 911 -46.28 -6.10 -9.88
CA ILE A 911 -45.74 -7.09 -8.96
C ILE A 911 -44.40 -6.59 -8.46
N ASP A 912 -44.27 -6.47 -7.14
CA ASP A 912 -43.01 -6.12 -6.50
C ASP A 912 -41.97 -7.21 -6.74
N ARG A 913 -40.80 -6.80 -7.21
CA ARG A 913 -39.71 -7.70 -7.56
C ARG A 913 -38.89 -8.14 -6.36
N ILE A 914 -39.14 -7.66 -5.13
CA ILE A 914 -38.41 -8.04 -3.91
C ILE A 914 -39.16 -9.10 -3.09
N ASP A 915 -40.39 -8.85 -2.70
CA ASP A 915 -41.24 -9.73 -1.89
C ASP A 915 -42.34 -10.42 -2.72
N GLY A 916 -42.57 -10.02 -3.99
CA GLY A 916 -43.62 -10.60 -4.85
C GLY A 916 -45.02 -10.05 -4.60
N ALA A 917 -45.16 -8.94 -3.87
CA ALA A 917 -46.45 -8.34 -3.55
C ALA A 917 -47.12 -7.74 -4.80
N ALA A 918 -48.33 -8.20 -5.10
CA ALA A 918 -49.17 -7.63 -6.15
C ALA A 918 -49.87 -6.36 -5.66
N CYS A 919 -49.77 -5.28 -6.43
CA CYS A 919 -50.31 -3.96 -6.09
C CYS A 919 -51.18 -3.42 -7.23
N PRO A 920 -52.48 -3.21 -7.01
CA PRO A 920 -53.40 -2.74 -8.04
C PRO A 920 -53.22 -1.24 -8.35
N ILE A 921 -53.37 -0.90 -9.62
CA ILE A 921 -53.40 0.47 -10.15
C ILE A 921 -54.81 0.75 -10.65
N ARG A 922 -55.46 1.79 -10.09
CA ARG A 922 -56.82 2.21 -10.46
C ARG A 922 -56.87 3.71 -10.66
N SER A 923 -57.41 4.15 -11.80
CA SER A 923 -57.45 5.55 -12.21
C SER A 923 -56.08 6.24 -12.13
N GLY A 924 -55.02 5.54 -12.55
CA GLY A 924 -53.63 6.04 -12.50
C GLY A 924 -53.04 6.21 -11.10
N LYS A 925 -53.67 5.63 -10.07
CA LYS A 925 -53.17 5.62 -8.68
C LYS A 925 -52.88 4.21 -8.23
N MET A 926 -51.71 4.00 -7.66
CA MET A 926 -51.30 2.73 -7.09
C MET A 926 -51.60 2.72 -5.59
N PHE A 927 -52.36 1.72 -5.12
CA PHE A 927 -52.75 1.62 -3.71
C PHE A 927 -52.07 0.43 -3.05
N MET A 928 -51.49 0.64 -1.88
CA MET A 928 -50.83 -0.43 -1.12
C MET A 928 -50.90 -0.18 0.38
N ARG A 929 -50.92 -1.30 1.13
CA ARG A 929 -50.73 -1.33 2.57
C ARG A 929 -49.36 -1.90 2.87
N MET A 930 -48.43 -1.04 3.29
CA MET A 930 -47.04 -1.41 3.55
C MET A 930 -46.86 -1.91 4.98
N ARG A 931 -46.14 -3.03 5.13
CA ARG A 931 -45.70 -3.54 6.43
C ARG A 931 -44.63 -2.61 7.04
N PRO A 932 -44.41 -2.64 8.37
CA PRO A 932 -43.25 -2.01 8.99
C PRO A 932 -41.95 -2.40 8.29
N ARG A 933 -41.06 -1.42 8.04
CA ARG A 933 -39.73 -1.63 7.42
C ARG A 933 -39.76 -2.33 6.05
N GLN A 934 -40.88 -2.28 5.34
CA GLN A 934 -40.98 -2.87 4.02
C GLN A 934 -40.46 -1.92 2.95
N CYS A 935 -39.65 -2.43 2.01
CA CYS A 935 -39.28 -1.72 0.79
C CYS A 935 -39.66 -2.58 -0.43
N LEU A 936 -40.38 -1.98 -1.36
CA LEU A 936 -40.90 -2.62 -2.57
C LEU A 936 -40.26 -1.94 -3.80
N VAL A 937 -39.96 -2.75 -4.81
CA VAL A 937 -39.36 -2.31 -6.07
C VAL A 937 -40.19 -2.84 -7.23
N PHE A 938 -40.79 -1.95 -7.99
CA PHE A 938 -41.53 -2.27 -9.19
C PHE A 938 -40.71 -1.82 -10.40
N ALA A 939 -40.18 -2.75 -11.17
CA ALA A 939 -39.36 -2.46 -12.34
C ALA A 939 -40.00 -3.06 -13.60
N HIS A 940 -40.26 -2.22 -14.60
CA HIS A 940 -41.00 -2.58 -15.81
C HIS A 940 -40.38 -2.00 -17.07
N ASP A 941 -40.37 -2.79 -18.14
CA ASP A 941 -40.15 -2.35 -19.51
C ASP A 941 -41.47 -1.92 -20.17
N GLY A 942 -41.41 -0.86 -20.96
CA GLY A 942 -42.48 -0.25 -21.75
C GLY A 942 -42.63 -0.96 -23.07
N SER A 943 -43.87 -1.18 -23.49
CA SER A 943 -44.10 -1.58 -24.86
C SER A 943 -43.75 -0.40 -25.77
N LYS A 944 -43.03 -0.66 -26.88
CA LYS A 944 -42.62 0.35 -27.88
C LYS A 944 -43.78 1.17 -28.49
N ALA A 945 -45.04 0.82 -28.20
CA ALA A 945 -46.23 1.45 -28.76
C ALA A 945 -46.53 2.84 -28.19
N SER A 946 -46.00 3.19 -27.01
CA SER A 946 -46.28 4.46 -26.32
C SER A 946 -45.23 5.55 -26.58
N ALA A 947 -44.17 5.28 -27.34
CA ALA A 947 -43.04 6.19 -27.58
C ALA A 947 -43.33 7.30 -28.61
N ARG A 948 -44.60 7.68 -28.82
CA ARG A 948 -44.98 8.87 -29.59
C ARG A 948 -45.52 9.92 -28.62
N ILE A 949 -44.95 11.13 -28.74
CA ILE A 949 -45.22 12.37 -27.98
C ILE A 949 -44.37 12.37 -26.70
N VAL A 950 -43.30 13.17 -26.58
CA VAL A 950 -43.27 14.65 -26.49
C VAL A 950 -41.89 15.19 -26.92
N THR A 951 -41.92 16.20 -27.79
CA THR A 951 -40.93 17.29 -27.94
C THR A 951 -41.09 18.35 -26.87
#